data_AF-A0A8S1S5I3-F1
#
_entry.id   AF-A0A8S1S5I3-F1
#
_cell.length_a   1.000
_cell.length_b   1.000
_cell.length_c   1.000
_cell.angle_alpha   90.00
_cell.angle_beta   90.00
_cell.angle_gamma   90.00
#
_symmetry.space_group_name_H-M   'P 1'
#
loop_
_entity.id
_entity.type
_entity.pdbx_description
1 polymer ?
#
loop_
_entity_poly.entity_id
_entity_poly.type
_entity_poly.pdbx_seq_one_letter_code
_entity_poly.pdbx_strand_id
1 'polypeptide(L)'
;MAEATPEITLQVYVKALENLQNAYEILHTPYPDFMVESTKMMVSPEYPVEIRLKIGILLKGVLIEQWESIQPSRKVIRELLLNGLVMNVSNMPIIELISSIIVQIICLDPSHIWPNPLIELLNWMDDFNAIESSLELFLQLFGRLSETNGEQQSLCKEIVPSVLEKGFSIFAQPELNEKLREKILLLVYLVFRSISFADGTDNSLVNKCLDSTFQIWMSLFLSALQTSPKSHIFIKKLVLKILIVVFRDFGVYSRKSLSLSLIPVWKFFNSITQLYVGHIVYQIDIEHIDSLFSEESKELPQTNYRIINLQNDIEYKYLNEDDDYDNHIEGLCAYSIELITILVTKPALYNLIKFGTFPLLNTLTTFLIATKDQERQWVKDPSYFILNDEEELLQKSVRTLALRLINDIIEKYGDTFVQQILMVGEKLILNRDEKEFIELAQQIISKLNFQELKGQQSKEFDQDSVMQFMKTSAIYVSNSFYQKSFIQKRKETGYLLLGSFSEDIIVFQQKHESTFDIKKCMQNILIELERQNSSSLQARAIWSTTKYSELISHQFKELLVPFFESVLNYLKSEYPITLKIVSVKALGNYATKINKYNIQFQYKAEIMDLILQVLQEASQDQIIYVLESTINLVRFSSILATTLAKNGSKVLLSFFSIFHTESVVIKQFNELIMRICQCKDAYPHIFDVFCPFIMDCFQVFYEDMNKIQDKSKMKPTDIGLMSAIMHLTSIFIKYCSDNKAQEAFINLLPSMVNLILINEDPQLQVHTSQCLKNFIIIETGQILKMNLVQDVMKVNLKLLEVPQNSANESASLFAGNLVMITINNLLDGNPDINLLKSVVFKIYRSRMPSTVQSLVLVYARMIIEKPKESINFLTSWSIDNRMALKVLIDKWLLQQPLFRGKGTKNATFTALMKLFLLKDKTLENLLVIGYNPSHQNINSDVYAPFKILSLLIRCLDNEVTPHTQNNNDIKQEDERLEVEDDDDEVIKKDQFQDQVDVEIEKIKDDEEQDIAERFASLDPKEKKDKGLADLETGSTLYMSEFLDFNQEVGEECDETTEEDLTYLKDPCLNINLVDALKEFFQNLVKNDPDYLKFCLKNLLKEDINLLQKYIKLNF
;
A
#
# COMPACT_ATOMS: atom_id res chain seq x y z
N MET A 1 37.94 -40.06 14.18
CA MET A 1 37.77 -38.62 14.47
C MET A 1 38.57 -38.17 15.69
N ALA A 2 38.72 -38.97 16.76
CA ALA A 2 39.55 -38.63 17.93
C ALA A 2 41.08 -38.60 17.68
N GLU A 3 41.56 -39.14 16.56
CA GLU A 3 42.95 -39.05 16.08
C GLU A 3 42.94 -38.54 14.62
N ALA A 4 42.33 -37.39 14.37
CA ALA A 4 42.18 -36.87 13.02
C ALA A 4 43.55 -36.56 12.38
N THR A 5 43.92 -37.32 11.35
CA THR A 5 45.05 -37.01 10.44
C THR A 5 44.51 -36.41 9.13
N PRO A 6 45.32 -35.69 8.34
CA PRO A 6 44.88 -35.15 7.05
C PRO A 6 44.24 -36.19 6.12
N GLU A 7 44.76 -37.42 6.11
CA GLU A 7 44.26 -38.52 5.28
C GLU A 7 42.87 -39.00 5.74
N ILE A 8 42.66 -39.11 7.05
CA ILE A 8 41.38 -39.48 7.65
C ILE A 8 40.34 -38.38 7.40
N THR A 9 40.72 -37.12 7.58
CA THR A 9 39.86 -35.96 7.33
C THR A 9 39.42 -35.90 5.87
N LEU A 10 40.34 -36.08 4.92
CA LEU A 10 40.00 -36.11 3.49
C LEU A 10 39.06 -37.27 3.14
N GLN A 11 39.28 -38.47 3.68
CA GLN A 11 38.39 -39.62 3.47
C GLN A 11 36.98 -39.38 4.01
N VAL A 12 36.85 -38.67 5.13
CA VAL A 12 35.55 -38.28 5.71
C VAL A 12 34.82 -37.30 4.78
N TYR A 13 35.50 -36.27 4.28
CA TYR A 13 34.89 -35.32 3.35
C TYR A 13 34.54 -35.94 1.99
N VAL A 14 35.35 -36.85 1.46
CA VAL A 14 35.03 -37.59 0.23
C VAL A 14 33.75 -38.40 0.41
N LYS A 15 33.61 -39.15 1.53
CA LYS A 15 32.39 -39.90 1.85
C LYS A 15 31.17 -38.99 2.07
N ALA A 16 31.36 -37.82 2.68
CA ALA A 16 30.30 -36.83 2.88
C ALA A 16 29.81 -36.25 1.54
N LEU A 17 30.73 -35.96 0.60
CA LEU A 17 30.39 -35.44 -0.72
C LEU A 17 29.71 -36.47 -1.64
N GLU A 18 29.91 -37.77 -1.40
CA GLU A 18 29.25 -38.86 -2.13
C GLU A 18 27.78 -39.06 -1.71
N ASN A 19 27.38 -38.63 -0.51
CA ASN A 19 26.00 -38.71 -0.02
C ASN A 19 25.67 -37.57 0.96
N LEU A 20 25.08 -36.49 0.44
CA LEU A 20 24.72 -35.27 1.19
C LEU A 20 23.85 -35.51 2.43
N GLN A 21 22.99 -36.55 2.40
CA GLN A 21 22.09 -36.85 3.51
C GLN A 21 22.82 -37.52 4.70
N ASN A 22 23.84 -38.35 4.41
CA ASN A 22 24.72 -38.94 5.41
C ASN A 22 25.84 -37.98 5.86
N ALA A 23 26.17 -36.97 5.06
CA ALA A 23 27.16 -35.96 5.40
C ALA A 23 26.82 -35.22 6.70
N TYR A 24 25.53 -34.91 6.91
CA TYR A 24 25.05 -34.24 8.12
C TYR A 24 25.29 -35.11 9.37
N GLU A 25 24.92 -36.39 9.33
CA GLU A 25 25.14 -37.30 10.47
C GLU A 25 26.64 -37.51 10.78
N ILE A 26 27.48 -37.59 9.74
CA ILE A 26 28.92 -37.81 9.89
C ILE A 26 29.62 -36.56 10.43
N LEU A 27 29.29 -35.37 9.92
CA LEU A 27 29.98 -34.13 10.22
C LEU A 27 29.46 -33.45 11.51
N HIS A 28 28.23 -33.72 11.96
CA HIS A 28 27.66 -33.12 13.20
C HIS A 28 28.06 -33.83 14.50
N THR A 29 29.07 -34.71 14.48
CA THR A 29 29.61 -35.28 15.73
C THR A 29 30.77 -34.40 16.25
N PRO A 30 30.71 -33.83 17.48
CA PRO A 30 31.65 -32.80 17.93
C PRO A 30 33.01 -33.40 18.32
N TYR A 31 33.96 -33.37 17.39
CA TYR A 31 35.35 -33.78 17.65
C TYR A 31 36.31 -32.58 17.51
N PRO A 32 36.88 -32.08 18.62
CA PRO A 32 37.74 -30.89 18.60
C PRO A 32 38.96 -31.02 17.67
N ASP A 33 39.56 -32.21 17.56
CA ASP A 33 40.72 -32.46 16.69
C ASP A 33 40.35 -32.51 15.20
N PHE A 34 39.15 -33.02 14.88
CA PHE A 34 38.64 -33.04 13.51
C PHE A 34 38.39 -31.62 12.99
N MET A 35 37.82 -30.74 13.82
CA MET A 35 37.58 -29.34 13.44
C MET A 35 38.89 -28.58 13.22
N VAL A 36 39.88 -28.75 14.10
CA VAL A 36 41.21 -28.16 13.95
C VAL A 36 41.88 -28.63 12.66
N GLU A 37 41.88 -29.93 12.38
CA GLU A 37 42.53 -30.48 11.19
C GLU A 37 41.81 -30.07 9.90
N SER A 38 40.47 -30.00 9.93
CA SER A 38 39.67 -29.49 8.81
C SER A 38 39.97 -28.01 8.53
N THR A 39 40.11 -27.19 9.57
CA THR A 39 40.53 -25.78 9.42
C THR A 39 41.95 -25.69 8.82
N LYS A 40 42.91 -26.49 9.31
CA LYS A 40 44.28 -26.54 8.75
C LYS A 40 44.29 -26.88 7.26
N MET A 41 43.55 -27.91 6.86
CA MET A 41 43.46 -28.32 5.46
C MET A 41 42.83 -27.23 4.58
N MET A 42 41.79 -26.56 5.08
CA MET A 42 41.14 -25.46 4.39
C MET A 42 42.10 -24.28 4.16
N VAL A 43 42.89 -23.89 5.16
CA VAL A 43 43.79 -22.73 5.07
C VAL A 43 45.13 -23.03 4.39
N SER A 44 45.59 -24.29 4.39
CA SER A 44 46.89 -24.66 3.83
C SER A 44 46.91 -24.58 2.29
N PRO A 45 47.90 -23.89 1.68
CA PRO A 45 48.06 -23.82 0.22
C PRO A 45 48.53 -25.15 -0.40
N GLU A 46 48.88 -26.15 0.40
CA GLU A 46 49.36 -27.46 -0.07
C GLU A 46 48.24 -28.31 -0.74
N TYR A 47 46.98 -28.00 -0.46
CA TYR A 47 45.82 -28.72 -1.00
C TYR A 47 45.18 -28.00 -2.21
N PRO A 48 44.55 -28.73 -3.15
CA PRO A 48 43.84 -28.14 -4.28
C PRO A 48 42.68 -27.22 -3.84
N VAL A 49 42.53 -26.07 -4.52
CA VAL A 49 41.52 -25.04 -4.20
C VAL A 49 40.11 -25.59 -4.15
N GLU A 50 39.72 -26.46 -5.10
CA GLU A 50 38.39 -27.07 -5.14
C GLU A 50 38.08 -27.90 -3.89
N ILE A 51 39.06 -28.64 -3.38
CA ILE A 51 38.92 -29.45 -2.16
C ILE A 51 38.78 -28.53 -0.96
N ARG A 52 39.61 -27.50 -0.88
CA ARG A 52 39.60 -26.52 0.20
C ARG A 52 38.28 -25.75 0.29
N LEU A 53 37.71 -25.36 -0.85
CA LEU A 53 36.40 -24.70 -0.93
C LEU A 53 35.28 -25.63 -0.45
N LYS A 54 35.25 -26.89 -0.92
CA LYS A 54 34.24 -27.87 -0.48
C LYS A 54 34.33 -28.16 1.02
N ILE A 55 35.55 -28.32 1.54
CA ILE A 55 35.79 -28.49 2.98
C ILE A 55 35.27 -27.26 3.73
N GLY A 56 35.65 -26.05 3.31
CA GLY A 56 35.28 -24.83 4.02
C GLY A 56 33.78 -24.53 4.02
N ILE A 57 33.07 -24.79 2.91
CA ILE A 57 31.60 -24.60 2.84
C ILE A 57 30.89 -25.52 3.83
N LEU A 58 31.28 -26.80 3.89
CA LEU A 58 30.73 -27.76 4.85
C LEU A 58 31.15 -27.44 6.30
N LEU A 59 32.42 -27.08 6.48
CA LEU A 59 33.00 -26.74 7.78
C LEU A 59 32.32 -25.50 8.39
N LYS A 60 31.95 -24.50 7.57
CA LYS A 60 31.27 -23.29 7.99
C LYS A 60 30.01 -23.60 8.80
N GLY A 61 29.09 -24.39 8.26
CA GLY A 61 27.84 -24.75 8.95
C GLY A 61 28.08 -25.49 10.27
N VAL A 62 28.97 -26.49 10.24
CA VAL A 62 29.28 -27.32 11.42
C VAL A 62 29.98 -26.50 12.52
N LEU A 63 30.89 -25.57 12.15
CA LEU A 63 31.57 -24.70 13.11
C LEU A 63 30.60 -23.80 13.86
N ILE A 64 29.59 -23.24 13.18
CA ILE A 64 28.58 -22.37 13.81
C ILE A 64 27.78 -23.15 14.84
N GLU A 65 27.21 -24.29 14.46
CA GLU A 65 26.33 -25.08 15.33
C GLU A 65 27.07 -25.64 16.56
N GLN A 66 28.33 -26.02 16.39
CA GLN A 66 29.11 -26.70 17.42
C GLN A 66 30.06 -25.79 18.17
N TRP A 67 30.07 -24.48 17.91
CA TRP A 67 31.09 -23.57 18.45
C TRP A 67 31.22 -23.71 19.97
N GLU A 68 30.12 -23.79 20.71
CA GLU A 68 30.07 -23.98 22.18
C GLU A 68 30.64 -25.32 22.68
N SER A 69 30.57 -26.37 21.87
CA SER A 69 31.02 -27.71 22.27
C SER A 69 32.54 -27.95 22.12
N ILE A 70 33.25 -27.09 21.37
CA ILE A 70 34.67 -27.27 21.00
C ILE A 70 35.66 -26.37 21.77
N GLN A 71 35.32 -26.00 23.02
CA GLN A 71 36.05 -25.03 23.85
C GLN A 71 37.58 -25.11 23.88
N PRO A 72 38.25 -26.29 23.98
CA PRO A 72 39.72 -26.31 23.98
C PRO A 72 40.36 -25.93 22.63
N SER A 73 39.63 -26.12 21.52
CA SER A 73 40.14 -25.92 20.16
C SER A 73 39.87 -24.53 19.59
N ARG A 74 38.96 -23.75 20.18
CA ARG A 74 38.55 -22.42 19.66
C ARG A 74 39.72 -21.49 19.42
N LYS A 75 40.66 -21.40 20.38
CA LYS A 75 41.85 -20.54 20.25
C LYS A 75 42.70 -20.93 19.04
N VAL A 76 42.94 -22.23 18.86
CA VAL A 76 43.73 -22.78 17.74
C VAL A 76 43.03 -22.50 16.41
N ILE A 77 41.71 -22.71 16.35
CA ILE A 77 40.92 -22.46 15.14
C ILE A 77 40.97 -20.97 14.75
N ARG A 78 40.83 -20.05 15.72
CA ARG A 78 40.96 -18.60 15.46
C ARG A 78 42.33 -18.25 14.87
N GLU A 79 43.40 -18.73 15.49
CA GLU A 79 44.78 -18.49 15.01
C GLU A 79 45.00 -19.07 13.61
N LEU A 80 44.46 -20.26 13.31
CA LEU A 80 44.53 -20.88 11.99
C LEU A 80 43.77 -20.08 10.93
N LEU A 81 42.58 -19.57 11.24
CA LEU A 81 41.78 -18.76 10.32
C LEU A 81 42.47 -17.42 10.02
N LEU A 82 42.96 -16.73 11.06
CA LEU A 82 43.69 -15.46 10.92
C LEU A 82 44.97 -15.62 10.09
N ASN A 83 45.78 -16.65 10.38
CA ASN A 83 46.96 -16.98 9.58
C ASN A 83 46.59 -17.41 8.15
N GLY A 84 45.42 -18.05 7.99
CA GLY A 84 44.88 -18.45 6.71
C GLY A 84 44.62 -17.29 5.76
N LEU A 85 44.26 -16.12 6.27
CA LEU A 85 44.12 -14.90 5.46
C LEU A 85 45.47 -14.48 4.86
N VAL A 86 46.57 -14.56 5.63
CA VAL A 86 47.93 -14.25 5.14
C VAL A 86 48.41 -15.26 4.13
N MET A 87 48.21 -16.55 4.41
CA MET A 87 48.73 -17.63 3.57
C MET A 87 48.09 -17.65 2.18
N ASN A 88 46.93 -17.02 2.01
CA ASN A 88 46.11 -17.11 0.81
C ASN A 88 45.87 -15.76 0.13
N VAL A 89 46.74 -14.76 0.37
CA VAL A 89 46.62 -13.40 -0.18
C VAL A 89 46.27 -13.33 -1.67
N SER A 90 46.72 -14.31 -2.46
CA SER A 90 46.48 -14.41 -3.92
C SER A 90 45.22 -15.19 -4.33
N ASN A 91 44.42 -15.69 -3.39
CA ASN A 91 43.29 -16.60 -3.64
C ASN A 91 41.99 -16.09 -3.00
N MET A 92 41.33 -15.15 -3.68
CA MET A 92 40.12 -14.49 -3.20
C MET A 92 38.98 -15.43 -2.82
N PRO A 93 38.63 -16.48 -3.59
CA PRO A 93 37.56 -17.40 -3.20
C PRO A 93 37.79 -18.05 -1.83
N ILE A 94 39.05 -18.34 -1.49
CA ILE A 94 39.41 -18.89 -0.18
C ILE A 94 39.36 -17.80 0.90
N ILE A 95 39.88 -16.60 0.62
CA ILE A 95 39.82 -15.46 1.54
C ILE A 95 38.38 -15.12 1.89
N GLU A 96 37.49 -15.08 0.90
CA GLU A 96 36.05 -14.80 1.07
C GLU A 96 35.41 -15.83 2.01
N LEU A 97 35.73 -17.11 1.83
CA LEU A 97 35.22 -18.20 2.66
C LEU A 97 35.78 -18.13 4.10
N ILE A 98 37.10 -17.90 4.25
CA ILE A 98 37.74 -17.72 5.56
C ILE A 98 37.12 -16.52 6.29
N SER A 99 36.97 -15.39 5.59
CA SER A 99 36.37 -14.17 6.13
C SER A 99 34.94 -14.41 6.60
N SER A 100 34.15 -15.12 5.79
CA SER A 100 32.77 -15.46 6.13
C SER A 100 32.66 -16.32 7.40
N ILE A 101 33.57 -17.28 7.57
CA ILE A 101 33.65 -18.10 8.79
C ILE A 101 34.06 -17.23 9.99
N ILE A 102 35.08 -16.37 9.85
CA ILE A 102 35.55 -15.48 10.92
C ILE A 102 34.41 -14.56 11.39
N VAL A 103 33.68 -13.92 10.47
CA VAL A 103 32.57 -13.00 10.81
C VAL A 103 31.48 -13.70 11.60
N GLN A 104 31.13 -14.93 11.24
CA GLN A 104 30.15 -15.72 12.00
C GLN A 104 30.66 -16.07 13.39
N ILE A 105 31.94 -16.42 13.53
CA ILE A 105 32.56 -16.69 14.83
C ILE A 105 32.58 -15.43 15.70
N ILE A 106 32.86 -14.25 15.13
CA ILE A 106 32.82 -12.97 15.86
C ILE A 106 31.45 -12.75 16.50
N CYS A 107 30.36 -13.11 15.81
CA CYS A 107 29.01 -12.97 16.33
C CYS A 107 28.70 -13.95 17.49
N LEU A 108 29.40 -15.09 17.55
CA LEU A 108 29.23 -16.11 18.60
C LEU A 108 30.14 -15.88 19.80
N ASP A 109 31.30 -15.27 19.58
CA ASP A 109 32.29 -15.04 20.62
C ASP A 109 31.98 -13.82 21.49
N PRO A 110 32.44 -13.81 22.76
CA PRO A 110 32.47 -12.59 23.57
C PRO A 110 33.24 -11.46 22.87
N SER A 111 32.64 -10.27 22.83
CA SER A 111 33.12 -9.11 22.08
C SER A 111 34.54 -8.63 22.45
N HIS A 112 35.01 -8.90 23.68
CA HIS A 112 36.34 -8.48 24.17
C HIS A 112 37.51 -9.28 23.57
N ILE A 113 37.25 -10.40 22.88
CA ILE A 113 38.31 -11.29 22.36
C ILE A 113 38.91 -10.77 21.04
N TRP A 114 38.07 -10.18 20.19
CA TRP A 114 38.38 -9.85 18.80
C TRP A 114 39.07 -8.50 18.52
N PRO A 115 39.00 -7.45 19.36
CA PRO A 115 39.57 -6.14 19.05
C PRO A 115 41.07 -6.18 18.70
N ASN A 116 41.89 -6.82 19.53
CA ASN A 116 43.34 -6.90 19.31
C ASN A 116 43.72 -7.66 18.01
N PRO A 117 43.20 -8.88 17.76
CA PRO A 117 43.43 -9.57 16.48
C PRO A 117 43.02 -8.76 15.25
N LEU A 118 41.87 -8.08 15.29
CA LEU A 118 41.40 -7.28 14.17
C LEU A 118 42.29 -6.05 13.93
N ILE A 119 42.76 -5.38 14.99
CA ILE A 119 43.71 -4.26 14.87
C ILE A 119 45.05 -4.73 14.29
N GLU A 120 45.51 -5.93 14.66
CA GLU A 120 46.73 -6.52 14.08
C GLU A 120 46.57 -6.78 12.57
N LEU A 121 45.45 -7.41 12.16
CA LEU A 121 45.12 -7.59 10.74
C LEU A 121 45.04 -6.26 9.98
N LEU A 122 44.47 -5.24 10.60
CA LEU A 122 44.34 -3.92 10.00
C LEU A 122 45.72 -3.30 9.69
N ASN A 123 46.73 -3.56 10.52
CA ASN A 123 48.10 -3.10 10.28
C ASN A 123 48.76 -3.83 9.09
N TRP A 124 48.33 -5.04 8.74
CA TRP A 124 48.87 -5.75 7.56
C TRP A 124 48.50 -5.08 6.25
N MET A 125 47.49 -4.21 6.23
CA MET A 125 47.16 -3.40 5.07
C MET A 125 48.27 -2.40 4.68
N ASP A 126 49.36 -2.27 5.47
CA ASP A 126 50.56 -1.56 5.02
C ASP A 126 51.30 -2.28 3.88
N ASP A 127 51.14 -3.61 3.75
CA ASP A 127 51.62 -4.36 2.60
C ASP A 127 50.58 -4.35 1.49
N PHE A 128 50.94 -3.77 0.34
CA PHE A 128 50.09 -3.71 -0.85
C PHE A 128 49.48 -5.05 -1.27
N ASN A 129 50.19 -6.16 -1.04
CA ASN A 129 49.67 -7.48 -1.37
C ASN A 129 48.54 -7.89 -0.42
N ALA A 130 48.62 -7.54 0.86
CA ALA A 130 47.67 -7.98 1.89
C ALA A 130 46.45 -7.05 2.08
N ILE A 131 46.43 -5.89 1.41
CA ILE A 131 45.31 -4.93 1.47
C ILE A 131 43.99 -5.61 1.12
N GLU A 132 43.95 -6.33 -0.01
CA GLU A 132 42.69 -6.88 -0.53
C GLU A 132 42.12 -7.96 0.39
N SER A 133 42.99 -8.80 0.97
CA SER A 133 42.59 -9.88 1.88
C SER A 133 42.04 -9.35 3.20
N SER A 134 42.67 -8.31 3.75
CA SER A 134 42.22 -7.69 5.00
C SER A 134 40.93 -6.90 4.77
N LEU A 135 40.84 -6.18 3.65
CA LEU A 135 39.66 -5.40 3.29
C LEU A 135 38.42 -6.26 3.08
N GLU A 136 38.58 -7.46 2.49
CA GLU A 136 37.51 -8.45 2.35
C GLU A 136 36.89 -8.83 3.69
N LEU A 137 37.72 -9.12 4.71
CA LEU A 137 37.23 -9.45 6.05
C LEU A 137 36.43 -8.29 6.65
N PHE A 138 36.96 -7.07 6.59
CA PHE A 138 36.28 -5.90 7.17
C PHE A 138 34.98 -5.56 6.44
N LEU A 139 34.91 -5.72 5.12
CA LEU A 139 33.69 -5.53 4.35
C LEU A 139 32.59 -6.52 4.78
N GLN A 140 32.92 -7.81 4.90
CA GLN A 140 31.94 -8.80 5.39
C GLN A 140 31.57 -8.57 6.86
N LEU A 141 32.53 -8.18 7.69
CA LEU A 141 32.29 -7.89 9.11
C LEU A 141 31.32 -6.73 9.27
N PHE A 142 31.60 -5.58 8.66
CA PHE A 142 30.74 -4.40 8.78
C PHE A 142 29.45 -4.52 7.99
N GLY A 143 29.42 -5.33 6.92
CA GLY A 143 28.19 -5.77 6.26
C GLY A 143 27.26 -6.42 7.27
N ARG A 144 27.75 -7.43 7.99
CA ARG A 144 26.97 -8.11 9.03
C ARG A 144 26.62 -7.20 10.21
N LEU A 145 27.58 -6.44 10.73
CA LEU A 145 27.34 -5.57 11.88
C LEU A 145 26.29 -4.49 11.58
N SER A 146 26.22 -4.01 10.34
CA SER A 146 25.22 -3.03 9.92
C SER A 146 23.78 -3.52 9.97
N GLU A 147 23.55 -4.85 10.02
CA GLU A 147 22.23 -5.48 10.16
C GLU A 147 21.83 -5.73 11.63
N THR A 148 22.79 -5.73 12.56
CA THR A 148 22.61 -6.25 13.93
C THR A 148 22.06 -5.26 14.96
N ASN A 149 21.62 -4.05 14.54
CA ASN A 149 21.00 -3.03 15.40
C ASN A 149 21.66 -2.82 16.78
N GLY A 150 22.99 -2.91 16.86
CA GLY A 150 23.76 -2.59 18.07
C GLY A 150 24.13 -3.76 19.00
N GLU A 151 23.82 -5.01 18.64
CA GLU A 151 24.19 -6.20 19.43
C GLU A 151 25.70 -6.27 19.77
N GLN A 152 26.56 -5.79 18.87
CA GLN A 152 28.02 -5.80 19.01
C GLN A 152 28.63 -4.40 19.24
N GLN A 153 27.90 -3.50 19.92
CA GLN A 153 28.33 -2.12 20.16
C GLN A 153 29.72 -1.97 20.81
N SER A 154 30.10 -2.89 21.71
CA SER A 154 31.40 -2.86 22.40
C SER A 154 32.58 -3.13 21.46
N LEU A 155 32.39 -4.03 20.49
CA LEU A 155 33.38 -4.29 19.45
C LEU A 155 33.56 -3.06 18.56
N CYS A 156 32.45 -2.47 18.08
CA CYS A 156 32.49 -1.25 17.26
C CYS A 156 33.23 -0.10 17.97
N LYS A 157 32.99 0.08 19.28
CA LYS A 157 33.63 1.11 20.12
C LYS A 157 35.16 1.02 20.16
N GLU A 158 35.73 -0.16 19.89
CA GLU A 158 37.17 -0.39 19.95
C GLU A 158 37.83 -0.39 18.58
N ILE A 159 37.19 -0.96 17.55
CA ILE A 159 37.81 -1.14 16.24
C ILE A 159 37.54 0.01 15.25
N VAL A 160 36.37 0.67 15.32
CA VAL A 160 35.96 1.67 14.33
C VAL A 160 36.95 2.84 14.19
N PRO A 161 37.48 3.45 15.28
CA PRO A 161 38.43 4.54 15.15
C PRO A 161 39.66 4.15 14.32
N SER A 162 40.23 2.98 14.60
CA SER A 162 41.40 2.47 13.89
C SER A 162 41.07 2.14 12.43
N VAL A 163 39.91 1.53 12.16
CA VAL A 163 39.46 1.20 10.79
C VAL A 163 39.32 2.45 9.94
N LEU A 164 38.71 3.52 10.47
CA LEU A 164 38.55 4.79 9.74
C LEU A 164 39.89 5.51 9.52
N GLU A 165 40.77 5.50 10.50
CA GLU A 165 42.11 6.13 10.40
C GLU A 165 42.96 5.40 9.36
N LYS A 166 43.06 4.07 9.48
CA LYS A 166 43.82 3.25 8.54
C LYS A 166 43.23 3.30 7.13
N GLY A 167 41.91 3.20 7.01
CA GLY A 167 41.19 3.32 5.74
C GLY A 167 41.52 4.63 5.02
N PHE A 168 41.57 5.75 5.74
CA PHE A 168 41.94 7.04 5.16
C PHE A 168 43.40 7.06 4.70
N SER A 169 44.32 6.54 5.54
CA SER A 169 45.76 6.50 5.21
C SER A 169 46.05 5.72 3.93
N ILE A 170 45.32 4.62 3.69
CA ILE A 170 45.43 3.79 2.49
C ILE A 170 44.76 4.48 1.30
N PHE A 171 43.57 5.03 1.49
CA PHE A 171 42.84 5.75 0.45
C PHE A 171 43.68 6.90 -0.15
N ALA A 172 44.43 7.61 0.71
CA ALA A 172 45.27 8.73 0.34
C ALA A 172 46.55 8.34 -0.45
N GLN A 173 46.88 7.05 -0.55
CA GLN A 173 48.04 6.59 -1.31
C GLN A 173 47.83 6.81 -2.82
N PRO A 174 48.78 7.43 -3.53
CA PRO A 174 48.63 7.71 -4.95
C PRO A 174 48.64 6.44 -5.81
N GLU A 175 49.37 5.41 -5.38
CA GLU A 175 49.56 4.14 -6.11
C GLU A 175 48.36 3.20 -6.04
N LEU A 176 47.38 3.48 -5.17
CA LEU A 176 46.19 2.65 -5.01
C LEU A 176 45.31 2.70 -6.28
N ASN A 177 44.77 1.55 -6.69
CA ASN A 177 43.87 1.48 -7.84
C ASN A 177 42.45 1.97 -7.48
N GLU A 178 41.63 2.28 -8.49
CA GLU A 178 40.26 2.78 -8.30
C GLU A 178 39.37 1.78 -7.57
N LYS A 179 39.39 0.49 -7.96
CA LYS A 179 38.57 -0.57 -7.33
C LYS A 179 38.81 -0.72 -5.82
N LEU A 180 40.04 -0.57 -5.36
CA LEU A 180 40.38 -0.61 -3.93
C LEU A 180 39.88 0.65 -3.21
N ARG A 181 39.93 1.82 -3.85
CA ARG A 181 39.31 3.04 -3.32
C ARG A 181 37.79 2.90 -3.18
N GLU A 182 37.14 2.26 -4.15
CA GLU A 182 35.71 1.94 -4.10
C GLU A 182 35.38 1.01 -2.93
N LYS A 183 36.14 -0.09 -2.76
CA LYS A 183 36.00 -1.01 -1.61
C LYS A 183 36.21 -0.29 -0.26
N ILE A 184 37.18 0.62 -0.15
CA ILE A 184 37.41 1.40 1.08
C ILE A 184 36.22 2.32 1.38
N LEU A 185 35.66 2.99 0.36
CA LEU A 185 34.48 3.83 0.57
C LEU A 185 33.24 3.02 0.94
N LEU A 186 33.06 1.84 0.36
CA LEU A 186 32.01 0.92 0.78
C LEU A 186 32.20 0.49 2.24
N LEU A 187 33.43 0.19 2.66
CA LEU A 187 33.72 -0.08 4.07
C LEU A 187 33.34 1.11 4.96
N VAL A 188 33.69 2.35 4.56
CA VAL A 188 33.30 3.55 5.31
C VAL A 188 31.78 3.68 5.40
N TYR A 189 31.05 3.43 4.31
CA TYR A 189 29.58 3.41 4.32
C TYR A 189 29.01 2.40 5.33
N LEU A 190 29.51 1.16 5.31
CA LEU A 190 29.09 0.10 6.24
C LEU A 190 29.42 0.44 7.70
N VAL A 191 30.61 1.01 7.96
CA VAL A 191 31.01 1.47 9.28
C VAL A 191 30.04 2.53 9.81
N PHE A 192 29.67 3.52 8.98
CA PHE A 192 28.72 4.56 9.37
C PHE A 192 27.33 3.97 9.67
N ARG A 193 26.82 3.03 8.84
CA ARG A 193 25.56 2.31 9.14
C ARG A 193 25.64 1.53 10.45
N SER A 194 26.77 0.87 10.74
CA SER A 194 26.92 0.02 11.93
C SER A 194 26.89 0.76 13.27
N ILE A 195 27.08 2.08 13.27
CA ILE A 195 27.10 2.90 14.49
C ILE A 195 26.03 4.00 14.51
N SER A 196 25.23 4.16 13.44
CA SER A 196 24.28 5.27 13.33
C SER A 196 23.14 5.19 14.34
N PHE A 197 22.72 3.99 14.74
CA PHE A 197 21.71 3.76 15.78
C PHE A 197 22.05 4.43 17.13
N ALA A 198 23.34 4.71 17.38
CA ALA A 198 23.83 5.27 18.63
C ALA A 198 23.74 6.81 18.68
N ASP A 199 23.49 7.49 17.56
CA ASP A 199 23.37 8.95 17.57
C ASP A 199 22.09 9.39 18.30
N GLY A 200 22.25 10.28 19.28
CA GLY A 200 21.15 10.69 20.16
C GLY A 200 20.88 9.74 21.34
N THR A 201 21.31 8.47 21.27
CA THR A 201 21.11 7.47 22.34
C THR A 201 22.38 7.19 23.15
N ASP A 202 23.50 6.88 22.49
CA ASP A 202 24.85 6.77 23.08
C ASP A 202 25.85 7.65 22.32
N ASN A 203 25.78 8.95 22.59
CA ASN A 203 26.70 9.93 22.02
C ASN A 203 28.17 9.66 22.39
N SER A 204 28.45 8.95 23.49
CA SER A 204 29.84 8.60 23.85
C SER A 204 30.45 7.62 22.86
N LEU A 205 29.66 6.65 22.37
CA LEU A 205 30.09 5.72 21.34
C LEU A 205 30.42 6.48 20.05
N VAL A 206 29.49 7.31 19.57
CA VAL A 206 29.62 8.07 18.32
C VAL A 206 30.85 8.98 18.35
N ASN A 207 31.01 9.78 19.42
CA ASN A 207 32.15 10.68 19.58
C ASN A 207 33.48 9.91 19.55
N LYS A 208 33.58 8.79 20.29
CA LYS A 208 34.80 7.97 20.30
C LYS A 208 35.12 7.40 18.91
N CYS A 209 34.09 6.99 18.16
CA CYS A 209 34.24 6.42 16.82
C CYS A 209 34.64 7.45 15.76
N LEU A 210 34.12 8.68 15.82
CA LEU A 210 34.18 9.63 14.71
C LEU A 210 35.06 10.88 14.94
N ASP A 211 35.32 11.30 16.17
CA ASP A 211 35.96 12.61 16.47
C ASP A 211 37.31 12.81 15.77
N SER A 212 38.12 11.73 15.66
CA SER A 212 39.47 11.80 15.10
C SER A 212 39.51 11.96 13.58
N THR A 213 38.56 11.37 12.85
CA THR A 213 38.63 11.23 11.39
C THR A 213 37.49 11.92 10.63
N PHE A 214 36.39 12.28 11.30
CA PHE A 214 35.17 12.75 10.63
C PHE A 214 35.39 13.97 9.74
N GLN A 215 36.10 15.00 10.21
CA GLN A 215 36.33 16.22 9.43
C GLN A 215 37.16 15.97 8.18
N ILE A 216 38.13 15.05 8.25
CA ILE A 216 38.99 14.70 7.13
C ILE A 216 38.18 13.94 6.07
N TRP A 217 37.38 12.96 6.48
CA TRP A 217 36.47 12.24 5.58
C TRP A 217 35.44 13.17 4.95
N MET A 218 34.80 14.05 5.72
CA MET A 218 33.86 15.05 5.20
C MET A 218 34.52 15.96 4.16
N SER A 219 35.74 16.44 4.41
CA SER A 219 36.48 17.23 3.43
C SER A 219 36.75 16.45 2.15
N LEU A 220 37.12 15.17 2.26
CA LEU A 220 37.33 14.29 1.12
C LEU A 220 36.05 14.14 0.29
N PHE A 221 34.93 13.82 0.95
CA PHE A 221 33.62 13.65 0.31
C PHE A 221 33.19 14.90 -0.45
N LEU A 222 33.26 16.07 0.20
CA LEU A 222 32.88 17.32 -0.44
C LEU A 222 33.83 17.69 -1.59
N SER A 223 35.13 17.40 -1.47
CA SER A 223 36.09 17.63 -2.56
C SER A 223 35.84 16.70 -3.76
N ALA A 224 35.44 15.45 -3.52
CA ALA A 224 35.12 14.50 -4.58
C ALA A 224 33.92 14.99 -5.42
N LEU A 225 32.89 15.54 -4.76
CA LEU A 225 31.71 16.13 -5.42
C LEU A 225 32.01 17.44 -6.18
N GLN A 226 33.16 18.08 -5.95
CA GLN A 226 33.57 19.28 -6.69
C GLN A 226 34.30 18.97 -8.01
N THR A 227 34.63 17.70 -8.26
CA THR A 227 35.23 17.25 -9.53
C THR A 227 34.18 16.98 -10.60
N SER A 228 34.60 16.77 -11.86
CA SER A 228 33.69 16.49 -12.98
C SER A 228 32.72 15.33 -12.65
N PRO A 229 31.40 15.48 -12.91
CA PRO A 229 30.42 14.41 -12.65
C PRO A 229 30.63 13.19 -13.55
N LYS A 230 31.39 13.32 -14.65
CA LYS A 230 31.66 12.22 -15.60
C LYS A 230 32.78 11.27 -15.16
N SER A 231 33.64 11.69 -14.23
CA SER A 231 34.73 10.87 -13.71
C SER A 231 34.33 10.15 -12.43
N HIS A 232 34.93 8.98 -12.17
CA HIS A 232 34.80 8.27 -10.89
C HIS A 232 33.34 8.15 -10.40
N ILE A 233 32.43 7.76 -11.30
CA ILE A 233 30.97 7.77 -11.07
C ILE A 233 30.61 6.92 -9.84
N PHE A 234 31.18 5.73 -9.72
CA PHE A 234 30.90 4.83 -8.61
C PHE A 234 31.40 5.36 -7.26
N ILE A 235 32.61 5.93 -7.22
CA ILE A 235 33.13 6.64 -6.04
C ILE A 235 32.16 7.77 -5.62
N LYS A 236 31.69 8.58 -6.57
CA LYS A 236 30.74 9.66 -6.26
C LYS A 236 29.39 9.12 -5.77
N LYS A 237 28.89 8.03 -6.35
CA LYS A 237 27.68 7.33 -5.90
C LYS A 237 27.83 6.89 -4.44
N LEU A 238 28.93 6.24 -4.07
CA LEU A 238 29.23 5.86 -2.69
C LEU A 238 29.35 7.07 -1.76
N VAL A 239 30.01 8.14 -2.19
CA VAL A 239 30.11 9.38 -1.43
C VAL A 239 28.72 9.94 -1.10
N LEU A 240 27.79 9.95 -2.06
CA LEU A 240 26.41 10.38 -1.81
C LEU A 240 25.70 9.46 -0.80
N LYS A 241 25.82 8.14 -0.93
CA LYS A 241 25.26 7.18 0.03
C LYS A 241 25.79 7.39 1.44
N ILE A 242 27.08 7.67 1.59
CA ILE A 242 27.69 8.00 2.89
C ILE A 242 27.09 9.30 3.43
N LEU A 243 27.01 10.36 2.62
CA LEU A 243 26.44 11.64 3.04
C LEU A 243 24.95 11.52 3.42
N ILE A 244 24.18 10.67 2.72
CA ILE A 244 22.80 10.35 3.07
C ILE A 244 22.73 9.79 4.49
N VAL A 245 23.53 8.75 4.81
CA VAL A 245 23.58 8.17 6.17
C VAL A 245 24.02 9.22 7.19
N VAL A 246 25.04 10.04 6.88
CA VAL A 246 25.51 11.11 7.76
C VAL A 246 24.41 12.10 8.11
N PHE A 247 23.64 12.58 7.14
CA PHE A 247 22.64 13.62 7.41
C PHE A 247 21.26 13.10 7.78
N ARG A 248 20.91 11.89 7.35
CA ARG A 248 19.66 11.24 7.73
C ARG A 248 19.75 10.67 9.14
N ASP A 249 20.78 9.86 9.39
CA ASP A 249 20.86 8.99 10.56
C ASP A 249 21.67 9.63 11.71
N PHE A 250 22.69 10.45 11.42
CA PHE A 250 23.44 11.20 12.46
C PHE A 250 22.90 12.63 12.67
N GLY A 251 21.66 12.77 13.12
CA GLY A 251 21.00 14.07 13.29
C GLY A 251 21.64 15.00 14.35
N VAL A 252 22.22 14.45 15.41
CA VAL A 252 22.87 15.21 16.50
C VAL A 252 24.33 15.48 16.14
N TYR A 253 25.10 14.44 15.83
CA TYR A 253 26.54 14.57 15.60
C TYR A 253 26.90 15.41 14.36
N SER A 254 26.19 15.23 13.23
CA SER A 254 26.54 15.91 11.96
C SER A 254 26.07 17.37 11.86
N ARG A 255 25.33 17.88 12.86
CA ARG A 255 24.67 19.20 12.83
C ARG A 255 25.61 20.35 12.44
N LYS A 256 26.88 20.33 12.87
CA LYS A 256 27.86 21.39 12.57
C LYS A 256 28.33 21.38 11.11
N SER A 257 28.33 20.23 10.45
CA SER A 257 28.77 20.09 9.05
C SER A 257 27.64 20.35 8.05
N LEU A 258 26.40 20.35 8.52
CA LEU A 258 25.19 20.39 7.70
C LEU A 258 25.08 21.65 6.81
N SER A 259 25.39 22.84 7.33
CA SER A 259 25.39 24.07 6.52
C SER A 259 26.55 24.13 5.53
N LEU A 260 27.73 23.65 5.91
CA LEU A 260 28.95 23.68 5.08
C LEU A 260 28.82 22.75 3.87
N SER A 261 28.05 21.67 4.00
CA SER A 261 27.84 20.69 2.93
C SER A 261 26.81 21.12 1.88
N LEU A 262 25.92 22.06 2.19
CA LEU A 262 24.81 22.43 1.30
C LEU A 262 25.30 22.94 -0.07
N ILE A 263 26.24 23.89 -0.09
CA ILE A 263 26.71 24.50 -1.34
C ILE A 263 27.45 23.52 -2.26
N PRO A 264 28.46 22.74 -1.79
CA PRO A 264 29.11 21.76 -2.63
C PRO A 264 28.15 20.72 -3.20
N VAL A 265 27.23 20.22 -2.36
CA VAL A 265 26.21 19.24 -2.79
C VAL A 265 25.29 19.83 -3.84
N TRP A 266 24.84 21.08 -3.67
CA TRP A 266 24.00 21.76 -4.66
C TRP A 266 24.72 22.00 -6.00
N LYS A 267 25.99 22.45 -5.96
CA LYS A 267 26.78 22.63 -7.19
C LYS A 267 26.91 21.32 -7.95
N PHE A 268 27.17 20.22 -7.23
CA PHE A 268 27.21 18.90 -7.82
C PHE A 268 25.85 18.48 -8.42
N PHE A 269 24.76 18.70 -7.66
CA PHE A 269 23.39 18.45 -8.08
C PHE A 269 23.00 19.19 -9.38
N ASN A 270 23.46 20.43 -9.56
CA ASN A 270 23.27 21.13 -10.83
C ASN A 270 24.13 20.52 -11.95
N SER A 271 25.38 20.16 -11.66
CA SER A 271 26.33 19.65 -12.67
C SER A 271 25.91 18.29 -13.26
N ILE A 272 25.25 17.43 -12.47
CA ILE A 272 24.84 16.09 -12.91
C ILE A 272 23.70 16.13 -13.94
N THR A 273 22.97 17.25 -14.05
CA THR A 273 21.88 17.40 -15.03
C THR A 273 22.34 17.15 -16.48
N GLN A 274 23.57 17.54 -16.83
CA GLN A 274 24.16 17.28 -18.14
C GLN A 274 24.37 15.79 -18.39
N LEU A 275 24.82 15.08 -17.37
CA LEU A 275 25.01 13.63 -17.42
C LEU A 275 23.65 12.91 -17.52
N TYR A 276 22.65 13.37 -16.76
CA TYR A 276 21.29 12.84 -16.83
C TYR A 276 20.67 13.02 -18.22
N VAL A 277 20.68 14.24 -18.78
CA VAL A 277 20.10 14.50 -20.10
C VAL A 277 20.86 13.75 -21.20
N GLY A 278 22.18 13.74 -21.17
CA GLY A 278 22.98 13.03 -22.18
C GLY A 278 22.78 11.52 -22.12
N HIS A 279 23.05 10.91 -20.95
CA HIS A 279 23.11 9.46 -20.82
C HIS A 279 21.76 8.81 -20.55
N ILE A 280 20.95 9.35 -19.64
CA ILE A 280 19.68 8.73 -19.23
C ILE A 280 18.55 9.11 -20.18
N VAL A 281 18.41 10.40 -20.52
CA VAL A 281 17.31 10.85 -21.39
C VAL A 281 17.54 10.43 -22.84
N TYR A 282 18.76 10.61 -23.37
CA TYR A 282 19.06 10.36 -24.79
C TYR A 282 19.89 9.09 -25.08
N GLN A 283 20.40 8.39 -24.06
CA GLN A 283 21.26 7.20 -24.23
C GLN A 283 22.53 7.50 -25.04
N ILE A 284 23.15 8.67 -24.85
CA ILE A 284 24.42 9.05 -25.49
C ILE A 284 25.59 8.53 -24.66
N ASP A 285 26.64 8.06 -25.34
CA ASP A 285 27.89 7.64 -24.68
C ASP A 285 28.55 8.81 -23.94
N ILE A 286 29.10 8.53 -22.75
CA ILE A 286 29.63 9.54 -21.81
C ILE A 286 30.65 10.48 -22.46
N GLU A 287 31.50 9.94 -23.34
CA GLU A 287 32.54 10.67 -24.08
C GLU A 287 31.97 11.72 -25.04
N HIS A 288 30.75 11.52 -25.54
CA HIS A 288 30.12 12.38 -26.56
C HIS A 288 29.06 13.32 -25.99
N ILE A 289 28.82 13.31 -24.66
CA ILE A 289 27.80 14.15 -24.02
C ILE A 289 28.09 15.64 -24.22
N ASP A 290 29.35 16.08 -24.25
CA ASP A 290 29.67 17.49 -24.46
C ASP A 290 29.20 18.00 -25.85
N SER A 291 29.20 17.12 -26.85
CA SER A 291 28.70 17.42 -28.20
C SER A 291 27.17 17.56 -28.28
N LEU A 292 26.43 17.15 -27.24
CA LEU A 292 24.99 17.46 -27.14
C LEU A 292 24.76 18.95 -26.89
N PHE A 293 25.72 19.58 -26.21
CA PHE A 293 25.69 20.96 -25.76
C PHE A 293 26.43 21.93 -26.71
N SER A 294 27.06 21.41 -27.78
CA SER A 294 27.70 22.17 -28.85
C SER A 294 26.77 22.37 -30.07
N GLU A 295 27.06 23.34 -30.93
CA GLU A 295 26.34 23.60 -32.19
C GLU A 295 26.70 22.58 -33.27
N GLU A 296 26.35 21.32 -33.05
CA GLU A 296 26.51 20.22 -34.00
C GLU A 296 25.16 19.81 -34.62
N SER A 297 25.21 19.17 -35.79
CA SER A 297 24.02 18.75 -36.55
C SER A 297 23.93 17.25 -36.81
N LYS A 298 24.82 16.46 -36.21
CA LYS A 298 24.86 15.01 -36.37
C LYS A 298 24.25 14.31 -35.17
N GLU A 299 23.67 13.14 -35.45
CA GLU A 299 23.31 12.18 -34.42
C GLU A 299 24.59 11.71 -33.69
N LEU A 300 24.50 11.64 -32.37
CA LEU A 300 25.61 11.27 -31.51
C LEU A 300 25.63 9.75 -31.24
N PRO A 301 26.80 9.14 -31.01
CA PRO A 301 26.90 7.73 -30.67
C PRO A 301 26.04 7.35 -29.47
N GLN A 302 25.16 6.36 -29.68
CA GLN A 302 24.29 5.84 -28.62
C GLN A 302 24.96 4.69 -27.89
N THR A 303 24.70 4.63 -26.59
CA THR A 303 25.22 3.59 -25.74
C THR A 303 24.51 2.25 -25.99
N ASN A 304 25.30 1.19 -26.21
CA ASN A 304 24.81 -0.17 -26.38
C ASN A 304 24.61 -0.91 -25.04
N TYR A 305 25.04 -0.31 -23.93
CA TYR A 305 24.94 -0.91 -22.59
C TYR A 305 23.50 -0.83 -22.07
N ARG A 306 22.62 -1.68 -22.62
CA ARG A 306 21.46 -2.16 -21.86
C ARG A 306 22.01 -2.88 -20.65
N ILE A 307 21.75 -2.37 -19.45
CA ILE A 307 21.96 -3.05 -18.17
C ILE A 307 23.44 -3.39 -17.96
N ILE A 308 24.18 -2.52 -17.26
CA ILE A 308 25.39 -3.00 -16.58
C ILE A 308 24.88 -4.05 -15.60
N ASN A 309 25.22 -5.32 -15.80
CA ASN A 309 24.83 -6.40 -14.90
C ASN A 309 25.28 -6.05 -13.47
N LEU A 310 24.36 -5.52 -12.66
CA LEU A 310 24.55 -5.20 -11.24
C LEU A 310 24.87 -6.45 -10.41
N GLN A 311 24.65 -7.65 -10.96
CA GLN A 311 25.04 -8.93 -10.35
C GLN A 311 26.55 -9.05 -10.06
N ASN A 312 27.40 -8.24 -10.69
CA ASN A 312 28.83 -8.16 -10.38
C ASN A 312 29.22 -6.88 -9.61
N ASP A 313 28.24 -6.11 -9.13
CA ASP A 313 28.49 -4.91 -8.33
C ASP A 313 29.02 -5.31 -6.95
N ILE A 314 30.04 -4.58 -6.50
CA ILE A 314 30.68 -4.78 -5.19
C ILE A 314 29.64 -4.58 -4.08
N GLU A 315 28.64 -3.72 -4.28
CA GLU A 315 27.57 -3.46 -3.31
C GLU A 315 26.70 -4.69 -3.01
N TYR A 316 26.21 -5.37 -4.06
CA TYR A 316 25.34 -6.55 -3.92
C TYR A 316 25.99 -7.63 -3.05
N LYS A 317 27.30 -7.84 -3.25
CA LYS A 317 28.07 -8.86 -2.52
C LYS A 317 28.05 -8.69 -1.00
N TYR A 318 28.03 -7.45 -0.49
CA TYR A 318 28.16 -7.20 0.96
C TYR A 318 26.88 -6.68 1.62
N LEU A 319 25.97 -6.11 0.84
CA LEU A 319 24.71 -5.58 1.35
C LEU A 319 23.56 -6.58 1.20
N ASN A 320 23.66 -7.56 0.29
CA ASN A 320 22.52 -8.39 -0.15
C ASN A 320 21.30 -7.55 -0.60
N GLU A 321 21.52 -6.28 -0.92
CA GLU A 321 20.54 -5.32 -1.42
C GLU A 321 20.84 -5.15 -2.92
N ASP A 322 19.86 -5.39 -3.79
CA ASP A 322 19.94 -4.94 -5.19
C ASP A 322 19.89 -3.41 -5.21
N ASP A 323 20.79 -2.76 -5.97
CA ASP A 323 20.61 -1.32 -6.22
C ASP A 323 19.33 -1.18 -7.04
N ASP A 324 18.37 -0.38 -6.56
CA ASP A 324 17.05 -0.22 -7.17
C ASP A 324 17.07 0.45 -8.57
N TYR A 325 18.25 0.66 -9.15
CA TYR A 325 18.47 1.45 -10.35
C TYR A 325 19.22 0.67 -11.42
N ASP A 326 18.74 0.73 -12.66
CA ASP A 326 19.24 -0.08 -13.80
C ASP A 326 20.71 0.22 -14.19
N ASN A 327 21.26 1.38 -13.76
CA ASN A 327 22.65 1.74 -14.01
C ASN A 327 23.21 2.73 -12.95
N HIS A 328 24.54 2.78 -12.83
CA HIS A 328 25.21 3.63 -11.83
C HIS A 328 24.99 5.14 -12.00
N ILE A 329 24.72 5.63 -13.21
CA ILE A 329 24.45 7.06 -13.44
C ILE A 329 23.05 7.43 -12.93
N GLU A 330 22.07 6.55 -13.14
CA GLU A 330 20.74 6.69 -12.58
C GLU A 330 20.78 6.66 -11.06
N GLY A 331 21.50 5.69 -10.47
CA GLY A 331 21.75 5.66 -9.02
C GLY A 331 22.43 6.94 -8.52
N LEU A 332 23.45 7.44 -9.22
CA LEU A 332 24.10 8.72 -8.87
C LEU A 332 23.11 9.90 -8.88
N CYS A 333 22.20 9.97 -9.85
CA CYS A 333 21.16 11.00 -9.92
C CYS A 333 20.15 10.85 -8.77
N ALA A 334 19.70 9.62 -8.51
CA ALA A 334 18.73 9.33 -7.48
C ALA A 334 19.26 9.64 -6.07
N TYR A 335 20.45 9.16 -5.72
CA TYR A 335 21.09 9.48 -4.44
C TYR A 335 21.42 10.98 -4.32
N SER A 336 21.66 11.68 -5.43
CA SER A 336 21.81 13.14 -5.38
C SER A 336 20.49 13.84 -5.04
N ILE A 337 19.36 13.38 -5.60
CA ILE A 337 18.02 13.89 -5.25
C ILE A 337 17.71 13.57 -3.79
N GLU A 338 17.90 12.33 -3.35
CA GLU A 338 17.64 11.90 -1.97
C GLU A 338 18.45 12.72 -0.95
N LEU A 339 19.73 12.94 -1.22
CA LEU A 339 20.57 13.79 -0.37
C LEU A 339 20.03 15.23 -0.30
N ILE A 340 19.60 15.80 -1.43
CA ILE A 340 18.96 17.12 -1.43
C ILE A 340 17.64 17.09 -0.66
N THR A 341 16.81 16.06 -0.81
CA THR A 341 15.56 15.89 -0.04
C THR A 341 15.83 15.91 1.45
N ILE A 342 16.84 15.15 1.90
CA ILE A 342 17.26 15.13 3.31
C ILE A 342 17.69 16.53 3.73
N LEU A 343 18.57 17.21 2.99
CA LEU A 343 19.02 18.54 3.37
C LEU A 343 17.87 19.56 3.38
N VAL A 344 16.94 19.47 2.43
CA VAL A 344 15.83 20.42 2.27
C VAL A 344 14.81 20.32 3.39
N THR A 345 14.61 19.11 3.91
CA THR A 345 13.67 18.83 5.00
C THR A 345 14.23 19.16 6.39
N LYS A 346 15.54 19.44 6.53
CA LYS A 346 16.14 19.75 7.85
C LYS A 346 15.77 21.16 8.33
N PRO A 347 15.20 21.30 9.55
CA PRO A 347 14.78 22.60 10.08
C PRO A 347 15.87 23.67 10.14
N ALA A 348 17.11 23.25 10.40
CA ALA A 348 18.27 24.13 10.46
C ALA A 348 18.58 24.84 9.12
N LEU A 349 18.10 24.32 7.99
CA LEU A 349 18.37 24.86 6.66
C LEU A 349 17.19 25.62 6.05
N TYR A 350 15.98 25.59 6.63
CA TYR A 350 14.78 26.17 5.99
C TYR A 350 14.98 27.63 5.58
N ASN A 351 15.61 28.43 6.44
CA ASN A 351 15.90 29.84 6.12
C ASN A 351 16.88 29.99 4.96
N LEU A 352 17.85 29.09 4.81
CA LEU A 352 18.81 29.11 3.71
C LEU A 352 18.16 28.66 2.39
N ILE A 353 17.42 27.55 2.43
CA ILE A 353 16.77 26.97 1.26
C ILE A 353 15.70 27.90 0.69
N LYS A 354 15.01 28.68 1.53
CA LYS A 354 14.05 29.71 1.11
C LYS A 354 14.60 30.61 -0.01
N PHE A 355 15.89 30.96 0.02
CA PHE A 355 16.52 31.81 -0.99
C PHE A 355 16.88 31.03 -2.27
N GLY A 356 16.95 29.70 -2.21
CA GLY A 356 17.34 28.80 -3.30
C GLY A 356 16.21 27.95 -3.88
N THR A 357 14.96 28.08 -3.43
CA THR A 357 13.84 27.23 -3.92
C THR A 357 13.63 27.35 -5.43
N PHE A 358 13.79 28.56 -5.99
CA PHE A 358 13.59 28.81 -7.40
C PHE A 358 14.65 28.13 -8.30
N PRO A 359 15.98 28.28 -8.05
CA PRO A 359 16.97 27.51 -8.79
C PRO A 359 16.81 26.00 -8.57
N LEU A 360 16.42 25.57 -7.36
CA LEU A 360 16.21 24.15 -7.07
C LEU A 360 15.12 23.57 -7.95
N LEU A 361 13.97 24.23 -8.02
CA LEU A 361 12.84 23.82 -8.86
C LEU A 361 13.25 23.73 -10.33
N ASN A 362 13.99 24.72 -10.84
CA ASN A 362 14.44 24.71 -12.22
C ASN A 362 15.37 23.51 -12.51
N THR A 363 16.29 23.17 -11.58
CA THR A 363 17.10 21.95 -11.67
C THR A 363 16.24 20.68 -11.62
N LEU A 364 15.28 20.60 -10.69
CA LEU A 364 14.38 19.46 -10.53
C LEU A 364 13.56 19.19 -11.79
N THR A 365 13.13 20.23 -12.51
CA THR A 365 12.42 20.03 -13.78
C THR A 365 13.26 19.31 -14.84
N THR A 366 14.58 19.37 -14.76
CA THR A 366 15.43 18.57 -15.67
C THR A 366 15.32 17.08 -15.37
N PHE A 367 15.23 16.68 -14.09
CA PHE A 367 15.01 15.30 -13.68
C PHE A 367 13.59 14.81 -13.96
N LEU A 368 12.64 15.73 -14.19
CA LEU A 368 11.29 15.46 -14.69
C LEU A 368 11.22 15.29 -16.20
N ILE A 369 12.34 15.18 -16.93
CA ILE A 369 12.31 14.89 -18.37
C ILE A 369 12.14 13.39 -18.58
N ALA A 370 11.15 13.02 -19.42
CA ALA A 370 10.88 11.63 -19.75
C ALA A 370 12.09 10.96 -20.42
N THR A 371 12.55 9.83 -19.87
CA THR A 371 13.68 9.07 -20.40
C THR A 371 13.26 8.24 -21.61
N LYS A 372 14.24 7.81 -22.43
CA LYS A 372 13.97 6.95 -23.59
C LYS A 372 13.44 5.57 -23.18
N ASP A 373 13.86 5.07 -22.02
CA ASP A 373 13.35 3.80 -21.49
C ASP A 373 11.95 3.94 -20.91
N GLN A 374 11.63 5.05 -20.23
CA GLN A 374 10.25 5.38 -19.84
C GLN A 374 9.33 5.47 -21.06
N GLU A 375 9.73 6.16 -22.12
CA GLU A 375 8.93 6.24 -23.36
C GLU A 375 8.71 4.85 -23.99
N ARG A 376 9.72 3.97 -23.95
CA ARG A 376 9.58 2.57 -24.41
C ARG A 376 8.66 1.77 -23.50
N GLN A 377 8.75 1.96 -22.18
CA GLN A 377 7.86 1.32 -21.20
C GLN A 377 6.42 1.76 -21.41
N TRP A 378 6.15 3.06 -21.57
CA TRP A 378 4.81 3.58 -21.84
C TRP A 378 4.19 3.03 -23.12
N VAL A 379 5.01 2.77 -24.15
CA VAL A 379 4.55 2.14 -25.41
C VAL A 379 4.27 0.64 -25.22
N LYS A 380 5.08 -0.06 -24.43
CA LYS A 380 4.90 -1.50 -24.14
C LYS A 380 3.72 -1.75 -23.23
N ASP A 381 3.60 -0.94 -22.18
CA ASP A 381 2.54 -1.02 -21.19
C ASP A 381 2.08 0.39 -20.78
N PRO A 382 0.98 0.86 -21.39
CA PRO A 382 0.26 2.05 -20.98
C PRO A 382 -0.02 2.24 -19.49
N SER A 383 -0.11 1.16 -18.70
CA SER A 383 -0.45 1.23 -17.28
C SER A 383 0.55 2.10 -16.51
N TYR A 384 1.83 2.03 -16.84
CA TYR A 384 2.90 2.88 -16.29
C TYR A 384 2.71 4.39 -16.56
N PHE A 385 1.90 4.76 -17.54
CA PHE A 385 1.58 6.17 -17.83
C PHE A 385 0.30 6.64 -17.14
N ILE A 386 -0.62 5.72 -16.84
CA ILE A 386 -2.00 6.02 -16.43
C ILE A 386 -2.20 5.92 -14.91
N LEU A 387 -1.15 5.53 -14.18
CA LEU A 387 -1.12 5.49 -12.72
C LEU A 387 -1.79 6.70 -12.11
N ASN A 388 -2.58 6.46 -11.06
CA ASN A 388 -3.11 7.56 -10.27
C ASN A 388 -1.96 8.20 -9.46
N ASP A 389 -2.16 9.44 -8.96
CA ASP A 389 -1.05 10.24 -8.41
C ASP A 389 -0.34 9.51 -7.24
N GLU A 390 -1.07 8.77 -6.42
CA GLU A 390 -0.51 7.94 -5.34
C GLU A 390 0.35 6.77 -5.86
N GLU A 391 -0.09 6.10 -6.93
CA GLU A 391 0.63 4.97 -7.53
C GLU A 391 1.88 5.44 -8.30
N GLU A 392 1.82 6.60 -8.96
CA GLU A 392 2.98 7.21 -9.63
C GLU A 392 4.05 7.55 -8.59
N LEU A 393 3.64 8.02 -7.40
CA LEU A 393 4.56 8.27 -6.31
C LEU A 393 5.20 6.98 -5.77
N LEU A 394 4.60 5.79 -5.88
CA LEU A 394 5.20 4.54 -5.40
C LEU A 394 6.35 4.02 -6.29
N GLN A 395 6.38 4.38 -7.58
CA GLN A 395 7.48 4.00 -8.46
C GLN A 395 8.80 4.65 -8.01
N LYS A 396 9.87 3.87 -7.89
CA LYS A 396 11.21 4.40 -7.57
C LYS A 396 11.95 4.75 -8.86
N SER A 397 11.93 6.03 -9.23
CA SER A 397 12.66 6.56 -10.38
C SER A 397 13.19 7.96 -10.07
N VAL A 398 14.17 8.43 -10.85
CA VAL A 398 14.67 9.81 -10.75
C VAL A 398 13.53 10.83 -10.94
N ARG A 399 12.58 10.55 -11.83
CA ARG A 399 11.41 11.41 -12.10
C ARG A 399 10.50 11.52 -10.88
N THR A 400 10.18 10.40 -10.24
CA THR A 400 9.26 10.34 -9.10
C THR A 400 9.89 10.86 -7.82
N LEU A 401 11.19 10.63 -7.62
CA LEU A 401 11.95 11.27 -6.53
C LEU A 401 11.94 12.79 -6.65
N ALA A 402 12.08 13.33 -7.86
CA ALA A 402 11.98 14.76 -8.10
C ALA A 402 10.57 15.31 -7.83
N LEU A 403 9.50 14.58 -8.20
CA LEU A 403 8.12 14.97 -7.87
C LEU A 403 7.87 14.97 -6.35
N ARG A 404 8.30 13.93 -5.64
CA ARG A 404 8.21 13.84 -4.16
C ARG A 404 8.90 15.04 -3.50
N LEU A 405 10.12 15.36 -3.91
CA LEU A 405 10.84 16.52 -3.38
C LEU A 405 10.12 17.85 -3.68
N ILE A 406 9.51 18.01 -4.86
CA ILE A 406 8.71 19.21 -5.13
C ILE A 406 7.51 19.27 -4.16
N ASN A 407 6.83 18.15 -3.91
CA ASN A 407 5.75 18.06 -2.93
C ASN A 407 6.22 18.46 -1.51
N ASP A 408 7.33 17.90 -1.04
CA ASP A 408 7.90 18.22 0.28
C ASP A 408 8.23 19.73 0.42
N ILE A 409 8.66 20.37 -0.66
CA ILE A 409 8.92 21.81 -0.70
C ILE A 409 7.61 22.61 -0.71
N ILE A 410 6.56 22.15 -1.40
CA ILE A 410 5.23 22.78 -1.35
C ILE A 410 4.71 22.77 0.09
N GLU A 411 4.76 21.63 0.77
CA GLU A 411 4.31 21.50 2.17
C GLU A 411 5.02 22.51 3.08
N LYS A 412 6.30 22.77 2.81
CA LYS A 412 7.10 23.68 3.64
C LYS A 412 6.95 25.17 3.31
N TYR A 413 6.93 25.54 2.02
CA TYR A 413 7.00 26.94 1.57
C TYR A 413 5.68 27.46 0.96
N GLY A 414 4.69 26.58 0.79
CA GLY A 414 3.32 26.88 0.41
C GLY A 414 3.19 27.75 -0.84
N ASP A 415 2.32 28.75 -0.75
CA ASP A 415 1.96 29.68 -1.83
C ASP A 415 3.18 30.28 -2.56
N THR A 416 4.26 30.59 -1.84
CA THR A 416 5.46 31.18 -2.45
C THR A 416 6.13 30.24 -3.45
N PHE A 417 6.13 28.94 -3.18
CA PHE A 417 6.72 27.94 -4.05
C PHE A 417 5.77 27.56 -5.19
N VAL A 418 4.46 27.50 -4.93
CA VAL A 418 3.43 27.32 -5.97
C VAL A 418 3.52 28.40 -7.05
N GLN A 419 3.77 29.66 -6.66
CA GLN A 419 4.03 30.73 -7.64
C GLN A 419 5.25 30.43 -8.54
N GLN A 420 6.31 29.84 -7.98
CA GLN A 420 7.51 29.47 -8.76
C GLN A 420 7.22 28.31 -9.71
N ILE A 421 6.42 27.33 -9.27
CA ILE A 421 5.91 26.23 -10.10
C ILE A 421 5.17 26.77 -11.33
N LEU A 422 4.28 27.74 -11.13
CA LEU A 422 3.57 28.40 -12.24
C LEU A 422 4.52 29.07 -13.23
N MET A 423 5.50 29.81 -12.73
CA MET A 423 6.48 30.52 -13.57
C MET A 423 7.37 29.57 -14.38
N VAL A 424 7.89 28.52 -13.73
CA VAL A 424 8.75 27.51 -14.36
C VAL A 424 7.94 26.66 -15.35
N GLY A 425 6.72 26.24 -14.97
CA GLY A 425 5.82 25.50 -15.86
C GLY A 425 5.47 26.30 -17.12
N GLU A 426 5.14 27.59 -16.98
CA GLU A 426 4.86 28.45 -18.13
C GLU A 426 6.08 28.62 -19.05
N LYS A 427 7.27 28.81 -18.47
CA LYS A 427 8.54 28.87 -19.20
C LYS A 427 8.76 27.62 -20.05
N LEU A 428 8.52 26.44 -19.48
CA LEU A 428 8.71 25.16 -20.16
C LEU A 428 7.72 24.97 -21.32
N ILE A 429 6.44 25.28 -21.10
CA ILE A 429 5.39 25.13 -22.12
C ILE A 429 5.60 26.09 -23.30
N LEU A 430 5.93 27.35 -23.00
CA LEU A 430 6.13 28.38 -24.02
C LEU A 430 7.53 28.35 -24.65
N ASN A 431 8.45 27.54 -24.10
CA ASN A 431 9.86 27.51 -24.50
C ASN A 431 10.46 28.93 -24.53
N ARG A 432 10.24 29.72 -23.47
CA ARG A 432 10.74 31.11 -23.37
C ARG A 432 12.26 31.17 -23.37
N ASP A 433 12.81 32.30 -23.84
CA ASP A 433 14.24 32.57 -23.81
C ASP A 433 14.73 32.64 -22.36
N GLU A 434 15.89 32.06 -22.11
CA GLU A 434 16.46 32.02 -20.77
C GLU A 434 16.92 33.38 -20.27
N LYS A 435 17.33 34.29 -21.16
CA LYS A 435 17.74 35.64 -20.78
C LYS A 435 16.60 36.37 -20.09
N GLU A 436 15.41 36.32 -20.69
CA GLU A 436 14.20 36.92 -20.12
C GLU A 436 13.86 36.28 -18.76
N PHE A 437 14.04 34.96 -18.64
CA PHE A 437 13.77 34.24 -17.40
C PHE A 437 14.80 34.54 -16.29
N ILE A 438 16.08 34.68 -16.63
CA ILE A 438 17.14 35.08 -15.70
C ILE A 438 16.93 36.51 -15.23
N GLU A 439 16.52 37.44 -16.11
CA GLU A 439 16.19 38.81 -15.72
C GLU A 439 15.01 38.85 -14.74
N LEU A 440 13.99 38.04 -14.97
CA LEU A 440 12.86 37.88 -14.04
C LEU A 440 13.32 37.30 -12.70
N ALA A 441 14.18 36.28 -12.72
CA ALA A 441 14.76 35.71 -11.52
C ALA A 441 15.62 36.73 -10.76
N GLN A 442 16.38 37.59 -11.45
CA GLN A 442 17.13 38.71 -10.83
C GLN A 442 16.20 39.69 -10.10
N GLN A 443 15.06 40.03 -10.69
CA GLN A 443 14.07 40.89 -10.04
C GLN A 443 13.44 40.25 -8.80
N ILE A 444 13.24 38.93 -8.79
CA ILE A 444 12.75 38.20 -7.61
C ILE A 444 13.83 38.16 -6.54
N ILE A 445 15.05 37.76 -6.90
CA ILE A 445 16.16 37.59 -5.97
C ILE A 445 16.56 38.92 -5.33
N SER A 446 16.54 40.03 -6.09
CA SER A 446 16.84 41.38 -5.56
C SER A 446 15.83 41.88 -4.52
N LYS A 447 14.62 41.30 -4.47
CA LYS A 447 13.61 41.62 -3.44
C LYS A 447 13.77 40.77 -2.18
N LEU A 448 14.63 39.75 -2.19
CA LEU A 448 14.88 38.91 -1.03
C LEU A 448 15.73 39.66 0.00
N ASN A 449 15.32 39.62 1.26
CA ASN A 449 16.04 40.27 2.34
C ASN A 449 17.15 39.37 2.90
N PHE A 450 18.32 39.35 2.26
CA PHE A 450 19.48 38.58 2.71
C PHE A 450 20.03 39.03 4.08
N GLN A 451 19.59 40.17 4.62
CA GLN A 451 19.97 40.62 5.97
C GLN A 451 19.35 39.75 7.08
N GLU A 452 18.37 38.90 6.76
CA GLU A 452 17.80 37.89 7.68
C GLU A 452 18.81 36.79 8.04
N LEU A 453 19.84 36.57 7.20
CA LEU A 453 20.89 35.59 7.45
C LEU A 453 21.92 36.13 8.46
N LYS A 454 22.23 35.35 9.51
CA LYS A 454 23.20 35.72 10.56
C LYS A 454 24.50 34.91 10.45
N GLY A 455 25.64 35.50 10.80
CA GLY A 455 26.91 34.78 10.97
C GLY A 455 27.57 34.32 9.65
N GLN A 456 28.16 33.12 9.62
CA GLN A 456 28.84 32.58 8.42
C GLN A 456 27.88 32.31 7.26
N GLN A 457 26.60 32.05 7.55
CA GLN A 457 25.55 31.80 6.56
C GLN A 457 25.32 32.97 5.60
N SER A 458 25.50 34.22 6.06
CA SER A 458 25.31 35.42 5.24
C SER A 458 26.44 35.67 4.23
N LYS A 459 27.60 35.01 4.37
CA LYS A 459 28.72 35.11 3.44
C LYS A 459 28.68 34.07 2.32
N GLU A 460 27.97 32.97 2.54
CA GLU A 460 27.90 31.83 1.64
C GLU A 460 26.64 31.82 0.77
N PHE A 461 25.52 32.36 1.28
CA PHE A 461 24.26 32.54 0.54
C PHE A 461 23.97 34.03 0.36
N ASP A 462 24.72 34.68 -0.53
CA ASP A 462 24.46 36.04 -0.98
C ASP A 462 23.72 36.05 -2.34
N GLN A 463 23.33 37.25 -2.77
CA GLN A 463 22.63 37.46 -4.04
C GLN A 463 23.42 36.88 -5.24
N ASP A 464 24.75 37.00 -5.24
CA ASP A 464 25.60 36.53 -6.33
C ASP A 464 25.68 34.99 -6.37
N SER A 465 25.74 34.34 -5.21
CA SER A 465 25.76 32.88 -5.08
C SER A 465 24.43 32.27 -5.53
N VAL A 466 23.30 32.84 -5.11
CA VAL A 466 21.96 32.40 -5.58
C VAL A 466 21.82 32.62 -7.09
N MET A 467 22.34 33.73 -7.61
CA MET A 467 22.36 33.99 -9.05
C MET A 467 23.25 33.02 -9.82
N GLN A 468 24.37 32.58 -9.24
CA GLN A 468 25.20 31.53 -9.82
C GLN A 468 24.44 30.20 -9.89
N PHE A 469 23.73 29.82 -8.81
CA PHE A 469 22.87 28.64 -8.83
C PHE A 469 21.80 28.73 -9.91
N MET A 470 21.15 29.89 -10.05
CA MET A 470 20.19 30.14 -11.13
C MET A 470 20.78 29.87 -12.51
N LYS A 471 21.93 30.45 -12.83
CA LYS A 471 22.58 30.28 -14.15
C LYS A 471 22.94 28.81 -14.44
N THR A 472 23.28 28.04 -13.40
CA THR A 472 23.68 26.63 -13.54
C THR A 472 22.51 25.64 -13.43
N SER A 473 21.32 26.10 -13.04
CA SER A 473 20.13 25.25 -12.85
C SER A 473 19.41 24.87 -14.16
N ALA A 474 19.63 25.63 -15.23
CA ALA A 474 18.97 25.41 -16.51
C ALA A 474 19.86 24.65 -17.49
N ILE A 475 19.25 23.73 -18.24
CA ILE A 475 19.94 22.95 -19.26
C ILE A 475 19.38 23.23 -20.66
N TYR A 476 20.28 23.32 -21.64
CA TYR A 476 19.97 23.61 -23.04
C TYR A 476 20.60 22.57 -23.93
N VAL A 477 19.88 22.05 -24.91
CA VAL A 477 20.47 21.22 -25.96
C VAL A 477 20.72 22.11 -27.18
N SER A 478 22.00 22.34 -27.49
CA SER A 478 22.44 23.16 -28.64
C SER A 478 22.53 22.35 -29.93
N ASN A 479 22.68 21.03 -29.82
CA ASN A 479 22.74 20.15 -30.98
C ASN A 479 21.39 20.15 -31.72
N SER A 480 21.43 20.59 -32.98
CA SER A 480 20.23 20.81 -33.81
C SER A 480 19.45 19.53 -34.11
N PHE A 481 20.11 18.36 -34.07
CA PHE A 481 19.45 17.06 -34.26
C PHE A 481 18.48 16.76 -33.10
N TYR A 482 18.88 17.05 -31.87
CA TYR A 482 18.11 16.75 -30.66
C TYR A 482 17.21 17.90 -30.20
N GLN A 483 17.47 19.13 -30.65
CA GLN A 483 16.79 20.35 -30.18
C GLN A 483 15.26 20.27 -30.26
N LYS A 484 14.69 19.80 -31.39
CA LYS A 484 13.22 19.67 -31.54
C LYS A 484 12.62 18.68 -30.53
N SER A 485 13.27 17.52 -30.36
CA SER A 485 12.84 16.50 -29.39
C SER A 485 12.93 17.05 -27.96
N PHE A 486 14.02 17.75 -27.64
CA PHE A 486 14.23 18.33 -26.32
C PHE A 486 13.16 19.35 -25.96
N ILE A 487 12.76 20.21 -26.90
CA ILE A 487 11.65 21.17 -26.69
C ILE A 487 10.34 20.44 -26.41
N GLN A 488 10.02 19.37 -27.15
CA GLN A 488 8.81 18.57 -26.89
C GLN A 488 8.84 17.91 -25.51
N LYS A 489 9.98 17.35 -25.10
CA LYS A 489 10.17 16.78 -23.77
C LYS A 489 10.03 17.84 -22.66
N ARG A 490 10.58 19.04 -22.84
CA ARG A 490 10.40 20.15 -21.88
C ARG A 490 8.94 20.57 -21.75
N LYS A 491 8.20 20.62 -22.85
CA LYS A 491 6.74 20.89 -22.81
C LYS A 491 5.99 19.82 -22.04
N GLU A 492 6.33 18.54 -22.25
CA GLU A 492 5.75 17.42 -21.51
C GLU A 492 5.98 17.60 -20.01
N THR A 493 7.23 17.90 -19.61
CA THR A 493 7.56 18.22 -18.22
C THR A 493 6.77 19.40 -17.68
N GLY A 494 6.57 20.46 -18.46
CA GLY A 494 5.77 21.61 -18.06
C GLY A 494 4.31 21.22 -17.76
N TYR A 495 3.70 20.39 -18.61
CA TYR A 495 2.34 19.89 -18.39
C TYR A 495 2.25 18.88 -17.23
N LEU A 496 3.28 18.05 -17.03
CA LEU A 496 3.40 17.20 -15.84
C LEU A 496 3.41 18.06 -14.58
N LEU A 497 4.32 19.03 -14.51
CA LEU A 497 4.52 19.87 -13.34
C LEU A 497 3.22 20.60 -12.96
N LEU A 498 2.57 21.24 -13.93
CA LEU A 498 1.31 21.95 -13.68
C LEU A 498 0.13 21.03 -13.39
N GLY A 499 0.11 19.81 -13.94
CA GLY A 499 -0.97 18.85 -13.69
C GLY A 499 -0.84 18.17 -12.33
N SER A 500 0.38 17.80 -11.92
CA SER A 500 0.65 17.08 -10.66
C SER A 500 0.29 17.92 -9.44
N PHE A 501 0.54 19.23 -9.50
CA PHE A 501 0.25 20.17 -8.41
C PHE A 501 -0.97 21.04 -8.71
N SER A 502 -1.94 20.50 -9.46
CA SER A 502 -3.11 21.26 -9.90
C SER A 502 -4.01 21.73 -8.74
N GLU A 503 -4.13 20.94 -7.68
CA GLU A 503 -4.92 21.28 -6.50
C GLU A 503 -4.34 22.50 -5.78
N ASP A 504 -3.04 22.48 -5.48
CA ASP A 504 -2.32 23.62 -4.90
C ASP A 504 -2.41 24.87 -5.76
N ILE A 505 -2.27 24.71 -7.08
CA ILE A 505 -2.38 25.81 -8.05
C ILE A 505 -3.78 26.41 -8.02
N ILE A 506 -4.84 25.59 -8.03
CA ILE A 506 -6.23 26.07 -8.00
C ILE A 506 -6.49 26.82 -6.69
N VAL A 507 -6.05 26.28 -5.56
CA VAL A 507 -6.19 26.93 -4.24
C VAL A 507 -5.42 28.26 -4.20
N PHE A 508 -4.20 28.29 -4.72
CA PHE A 508 -3.39 29.51 -4.79
C PHE A 508 -4.08 30.61 -5.61
N GLN A 509 -4.65 30.28 -6.76
CA GLN A 509 -5.36 31.26 -7.60
C GLN A 509 -6.66 31.79 -7.00
N GLN A 510 -7.32 31.01 -6.13
CA GLN A 510 -8.48 31.49 -5.40
C GLN A 510 -8.10 32.53 -4.33
N LYS A 511 -6.88 32.42 -3.78
CA LYS A 511 -6.37 33.33 -2.74
C LYS A 511 -5.69 34.58 -3.30
N HIS A 512 -5.03 34.47 -4.45
CA HIS A 512 -4.14 35.51 -4.98
C HIS A 512 -4.46 35.88 -6.43
N GLU A 513 -4.27 37.15 -6.79
CA GLU A 513 -4.23 37.57 -8.19
C GLU A 513 -2.90 37.11 -8.83
N SER A 514 -2.95 36.03 -9.62
CA SER A 514 -1.79 35.46 -10.31
C SER A 514 -1.64 36.02 -11.72
N THR A 515 -0.39 36.17 -12.18
CA THR A 515 -0.09 36.47 -13.60
C THR A 515 -0.28 35.26 -14.50
N PHE A 516 -0.34 34.05 -13.93
CA PHE A 516 -0.56 32.82 -14.69
C PHE A 516 -2.05 32.65 -15.01
N ASP A 517 -2.38 32.69 -16.29
CA ASP A 517 -3.76 32.52 -16.76
C ASP A 517 -4.01 31.05 -17.09
N ILE A 518 -4.72 30.33 -16.20
CA ILE A 518 -5.09 28.92 -16.42
C ILE A 518 -5.94 28.80 -17.69
N LYS A 519 -6.84 29.74 -17.97
CA LYS A 519 -7.68 29.70 -19.17
C LYS A 519 -6.82 29.72 -20.43
N LYS A 520 -5.84 30.62 -20.47
CA LYS A 520 -4.89 30.71 -21.58
C LYS A 520 -4.00 29.46 -21.69
N CYS A 521 -3.59 28.89 -20.55
CA CYS A 521 -2.88 27.61 -20.53
C CYS A 521 -3.72 26.49 -21.19
N MET A 522 -5.00 26.37 -20.83
CA MET A 522 -5.91 25.40 -21.43
C MET A 522 -6.12 25.66 -22.93
N GLN A 523 -6.26 26.92 -23.35
CA GLN A 523 -6.31 27.27 -24.78
C GLN A 523 -5.03 26.88 -25.53
N ASN A 524 -3.87 27.03 -24.91
CA ASN A 524 -2.60 26.59 -25.49
C ASN A 524 -2.53 25.06 -25.63
N ILE A 525 -3.10 24.31 -24.68
CA ILE A 525 -3.19 22.85 -24.79
C ILE A 525 -4.04 22.47 -26.00
N LEU A 526 -5.19 23.10 -26.24
CA LEU A 526 -6.01 22.85 -27.44
C LEU A 526 -5.18 23.01 -28.72
N ILE A 527 -4.41 24.10 -28.82
CA ILE A 527 -3.52 24.35 -29.97
C ILE A 527 -2.44 23.26 -30.07
N GLU A 528 -1.90 22.78 -28.94
CA GLU A 528 -0.92 21.71 -28.92
C GLU A 528 -1.50 20.36 -29.36
N LEU A 529 -2.77 20.09 -29.06
CA LEU A 529 -3.50 18.89 -29.52
C LEU A 529 -3.80 18.91 -31.03
N GLU A 530 -3.78 20.07 -31.69
CA GLU A 530 -3.91 20.17 -33.15
C GLU A 530 -2.57 19.97 -33.88
N ARG A 531 -1.44 20.02 -33.16
CA ARG A 531 -0.10 19.85 -33.73
C ARG A 531 0.30 18.37 -33.77
N GLN A 532 0.96 17.96 -34.86
CA GLN A 532 1.57 16.63 -35.00
C GLN A 532 2.84 16.51 -34.14
N ASN A 533 2.65 16.23 -32.85
CA ASN A 533 3.72 16.09 -31.85
C ASN A 533 3.97 14.64 -31.47
N SER A 534 4.94 14.40 -30.57
CA SER A 534 5.14 13.08 -29.98
C SER A 534 3.90 12.63 -29.19
N SER A 535 3.62 11.33 -29.23
CA SER A 535 2.47 10.74 -28.54
C SER A 535 2.52 10.94 -27.03
N SER A 536 3.71 10.93 -26.42
CA SER A 536 3.89 11.19 -24.98
C SER A 536 3.50 12.62 -24.59
N LEU A 537 3.87 13.62 -25.41
CA LEU A 537 3.49 15.01 -25.18
C LEU A 537 1.97 15.19 -25.32
N GLN A 538 1.38 14.59 -26.36
CA GLN A 538 -0.08 14.62 -26.56
C GLN A 538 -0.80 13.96 -25.38
N ALA A 539 -0.36 12.77 -24.95
CA ALA A 539 -0.94 12.06 -23.82
C ALA A 539 -0.84 12.90 -22.52
N ARG A 540 0.32 13.53 -22.26
CA ARG A 540 0.49 14.36 -21.05
C ARG A 540 -0.35 15.63 -21.10
N ALA A 541 -0.50 16.24 -22.28
CA ALA A 541 -1.35 17.40 -22.48
C ALA A 541 -2.83 17.07 -22.21
N ILE A 542 -3.31 15.92 -22.72
CA ILE A 542 -4.67 15.39 -22.45
C ILE A 542 -4.84 15.04 -20.96
N TRP A 543 -3.83 14.44 -20.33
CA TRP A 543 -3.86 14.13 -18.91
C TRP A 543 -3.98 15.42 -18.07
N SER A 544 -3.18 16.44 -18.39
CA SER A 544 -3.17 17.72 -17.67
C SER A 544 -4.55 18.39 -17.67
N THR A 545 -5.29 18.33 -18.78
CA THR A 545 -6.65 18.90 -18.86
C THR A 545 -7.66 18.15 -17.98
N THR A 546 -7.45 16.87 -17.67
CA THR A 546 -8.31 16.14 -16.72
C THR A 546 -8.15 16.61 -15.28
N LYS A 547 -6.94 17.06 -14.91
CA LYS A 547 -6.63 17.62 -13.58
C LYS A 547 -7.34 18.95 -13.33
N TYR A 548 -7.47 19.77 -14.36
CA TYR A 548 -8.24 21.02 -14.31
C TYR A 548 -9.71 20.87 -14.70
N SER A 549 -10.23 19.65 -14.86
CA SER A 549 -11.57 19.39 -15.42
C SER A 549 -12.71 20.09 -14.66
N GLU A 550 -12.66 20.14 -13.33
CA GLU A 550 -13.67 20.82 -12.51
C GLU A 550 -13.67 22.34 -12.76
N LEU A 551 -12.49 22.95 -12.79
CA LEU A 551 -12.33 24.38 -13.05
C LEU A 551 -12.76 24.73 -14.48
N ILE A 552 -12.34 23.95 -15.48
CA ILE A 552 -12.74 24.11 -16.89
C ILE A 552 -14.27 24.06 -16.99
N SER A 553 -14.90 23.10 -16.32
CA SER A 553 -16.35 22.87 -16.46
C SER A 553 -17.19 23.87 -15.65
N HIS A 554 -16.63 24.50 -14.63
CA HIS A 554 -17.30 25.53 -13.86
C HIS A 554 -17.10 26.93 -14.48
N GLN A 555 -15.86 27.31 -14.81
CA GLN A 555 -15.47 28.67 -15.19
C GLN A 555 -15.21 28.86 -16.70
N PHE A 556 -14.68 27.85 -17.41
CA PHE A 556 -14.25 27.94 -18.81
C PHE A 556 -15.02 26.97 -19.72
N LYS A 557 -16.35 26.93 -19.55
CA LYS A 557 -17.26 25.95 -20.16
C LYS A 557 -17.11 25.83 -21.67
N GLU A 558 -16.76 26.93 -22.33
CA GLU A 558 -16.55 27.00 -23.78
C GLU A 558 -15.40 26.11 -24.28
N LEU A 559 -14.46 25.71 -23.42
CA LEU A 559 -13.31 24.88 -23.80
C LEU A 559 -13.60 23.38 -23.72
N LEU A 560 -14.59 22.96 -22.93
CA LEU A 560 -14.82 21.54 -22.65
C LEU A 560 -15.27 20.74 -23.88
N VAL A 561 -16.17 21.31 -24.70
CA VAL A 561 -16.62 20.67 -25.94
C VAL A 561 -15.49 20.56 -26.97
N PRO A 562 -14.72 21.64 -27.26
CA PRO A 562 -13.51 21.53 -28.08
C PRO A 562 -12.51 20.47 -27.60
N PHE A 563 -12.26 20.38 -26.29
CA PHE A 563 -11.38 19.34 -25.75
C PHE A 563 -11.91 17.94 -26.03
N PHE A 564 -13.20 17.72 -25.78
CA PHE A 564 -13.84 16.43 -26.05
C PHE A 564 -13.70 16.04 -27.52
N GLU A 565 -13.98 16.97 -28.45
CA GLU A 565 -13.90 16.70 -29.89
C GLU A 565 -12.47 16.45 -30.37
N SER A 566 -11.49 17.21 -29.87
CA SER A 566 -10.08 17.03 -30.21
C SER A 566 -9.54 15.70 -29.69
N VAL A 567 -9.88 15.32 -28.46
CA VAL A 567 -9.45 14.06 -27.84
C VAL A 567 -10.04 12.85 -28.57
N LEU A 568 -11.26 12.94 -29.07
CA LEU A 568 -11.92 11.84 -29.80
C LEU A 568 -11.12 11.38 -31.03
N ASN A 569 -10.40 12.28 -31.71
CA ASN A 569 -9.59 11.92 -32.88
C ASN A 569 -8.46 10.93 -32.54
N TYR A 570 -7.96 10.95 -31.31
CA TYR A 570 -6.85 10.11 -30.86
C TYR A 570 -7.25 8.66 -30.57
N LEU A 571 -8.54 8.31 -30.66
CA LEU A 571 -9.00 6.92 -30.55
C LEU A 571 -8.81 6.11 -31.84
N LYS A 572 -8.46 6.76 -32.95
CA LYS A 572 -8.27 6.09 -34.25
C LYS A 572 -7.10 5.10 -34.21
N SER A 573 -7.16 4.08 -35.07
CA SER A 573 -6.17 2.99 -35.13
C SER A 573 -4.73 3.43 -35.41
N GLU A 574 -4.52 4.63 -35.96
CA GLU A 574 -3.20 5.19 -36.28
C GLU A 574 -2.36 5.58 -35.05
N TYR A 575 -2.98 5.77 -33.89
CA TYR A 575 -2.31 6.19 -32.65
C TYR A 575 -1.91 4.99 -31.77
N PRO A 576 -0.85 5.14 -30.95
CA PRO A 576 -0.46 4.09 -30.01
C PRO A 576 -1.52 3.89 -28.92
N ILE A 577 -1.63 2.66 -28.41
CA ILE A 577 -2.61 2.26 -27.39
C ILE A 577 -2.55 3.13 -26.13
N THR A 578 -1.37 3.60 -25.72
CA THR A 578 -1.18 4.52 -24.58
C THR A 578 -1.99 5.80 -24.75
N LEU A 579 -1.91 6.41 -25.94
CA LEU A 579 -2.61 7.65 -26.24
C LEU A 579 -4.13 7.40 -26.35
N LYS A 580 -4.53 6.25 -26.90
CA LYS A 580 -5.94 5.84 -26.95
C LYS A 580 -6.54 5.72 -25.54
N ILE A 581 -5.89 5.01 -24.62
CA ILE A 581 -6.43 4.78 -23.27
C ILE A 581 -6.49 6.09 -22.47
N VAL A 582 -5.44 6.92 -22.51
CA VAL A 582 -5.45 8.26 -21.88
C VAL A 582 -6.59 9.11 -22.43
N SER A 583 -6.84 9.03 -23.74
CA SER A 583 -7.96 9.72 -24.39
C SER A 583 -9.32 9.18 -23.90
N VAL A 584 -9.49 7.86 -23.79
CA VAL A 584 -10.71 7.26 -23.21
C VAL A 584 -10.95 7.74 -21.78
N LYS A 585 -9.91 7.73 -20.92
CA LYS A 585 -9.96 8.25 -19.54
C LYS A 585 -10.40 9.70 -19.49
N ALA A 586 -9.83 10.55 -20.34
CA ALA A 586 -10.22 11.95 -20.44
C ALA A 586 -11.67 12.14 -20.92
N LEU A 587 -12.13 11.39 -21.92
CA LEU A 587 -13.51 11.46 -22.40
C LEU A 587 -14.52 11.06 -21.32
N GLY A 588 -14.23 9.98 -20.57
CA GLY A 588 -15.03 9.57 -19.42
C GLY A 588 -15.11 10.67 -18.37
N ASN A 589 -13.97 11.28 -18.02
CA ASN A 589 -13.91 12.39 -17.08
C ASN A 589 -14.75 13.59 -17.57
N TYR A 590 -14.55 14.05 -18.81
CA TYR A 590 -15.31 15.18 -19.37
C TYR A 590 -16.81 14.91 -19.41
N ALA A 591 -17.23 13.68 -19.75
CA ALA A 591 -18.64 13.31 -19.76
C ALA A 591 -19.32 13.52 -18.39
N THR A 592 -18.64 13.14 -17.30
CA THR A 592 -19.16 13.39 -15.94
C THR A 592 -19.34 14.88 -15.65
N LYS A 593 -18.40 15.73 -16.11
CA LYS A 593 -18.45 17.17 -15.86
C LYS A 593 -19.47 17.88 -16.75
N ILE A 594 -19.60 17.47 -18.01
CA ILE A 594 -20.65 17.97 -18.92
C ILE A 594 -22.03 17.72 -18.31
N ASN A 595 -22.26 16.51 -17.76
CA ASN A 595 -23.51 16.17 -17.07
C ASN A 595 -23.73 17.03 -15.82
N LYS A 596 -22.73 17.10 -14.93
CA LYS A 596 -22.79 17.87 -13.68
C LYS A 596 -23.15 19.34 -13.90
N TYR A 597 -22.65 19.95 -14.99
CA TYR A 597 -22.83 21.36 -15.29
C TYR A 597 -23.86 21.67 -16.40
N ASN A 598 -24.60 20.66 -16.89
CA ASN A 598 -25.60 20.78 -17.96
C ASN A 598 -25.10 21.51 -19.22
N ILE A 599 -23.89 21.19 -19.69
CA ILE A 599 -23.30 21.82 -20.88
C ILE A 599 -23.91 21.20 -22.15
N GLN A 600 -24.28 22.04 -23.12
CA GLN A 600 -24.83 21.55 -24.40
C GLN A 600 -23.76 20.78 -25.18
N PHE A 601 -24.07 19.53 -25.55
CA PHE A 601 -23.16 18.64 -26.25
C PHE A 601 -23.87 17.81 -27.30
N GLN A 602 -23.27 17.68 -28.49
CA GLN A 602 -23.77 16.83 -29.57
C GLN A 602 -22.85 15.63 -29.76
N TYR A 603 -23.41 14.44 -29.63
CA TYR A 603 -22.69 13.19 -29.73
C TYR A 603 -22.38 12.83 -31.19
N LYS A 604 -21.19 12.30 -31.43
CA LYS A 604 -20.87 11.59 -32.67
C LYS A 604 -21.19 10.11 -32.52
N ALA A 605 -21.84 9.51 -33.53
CA ALA A 605 -22.27 8.11 -33.48
C ALA A 605 -21.09 7.13 -33.32
N GLU A 606 -19.93 7.48 -33.87
CA GLU A 606 -18.71 6.65 -33.90
C GLU A 606 -18.01 6.48 -32.54
N ILE A 607 -18.36 7.27 -31.50
CA ILE A 607 -17.65 7.28 -30.21
C ILE A 607 -17.59 5.87 -29.59
N MET A 608 -18.73 5.18 -29.54
CA MET A 608 -18.80 3.86 -28.90
C MET A 608 -18.09 2.78 -29.72
N ASP A 609 -18.12 2.87 -31.05
CA ASP A 609 -17.41 1.93 -31.91
C ASP A 609 -15.89 2.05 -31.74
N LEU A 610 -15.38 3.28 -31.61
CA LEU A 610 -13.96 3.52 -31.33
C LEU A 610 -13.55 3.02 -29.94
N ILE A 611 -14.37 3.25 -28.92
CA ILE A 611 -14.08 2.76 -27.55
C ILE A 611 -14.09 1.23 -27.50
N LEU A 612 -15.02 0.58 -28.20
CA LEU A 612 -15.04 -0.89 -28.31
C LEU A 612 -13.79 -1.44 -28.98
N GLN A 613 -13.23 -0.75 -29.98
CA GLN A 613 -11.95 -1.12 -30.57
C GLN A 613 -10.81 -1.00 -29.55
N VAL A 614 -10.77 0.10 -28.78
CA VAL A 614 -9.76 0.26 -27.71
C VAL A 614 -9.89 -0.84 -26.65
N LEU A 615 -11.12 -1.22 -26.27
CA LEU A 615 -11.36 -2.31 -25.32
C LEU A 615 -10.82 -3.66 -25.81
N GLN A 616 -10.87 -3.91 -27.13
CA GLN A 616 -10.34 -5.14 -27.74
C GLN A 616 -8.81 -5.13 -27.89
N GLU A 617 -8.20 -3.95 -27.98
CA GLU A 617 -6.73 -3.79 -28.07
C GLU A 617 -6.05 -3.76 -26.70
N ALA A 618 -6.77 -3.38 -25.64
CA ALA A 618 -6.23 -3.21 -24.28
C ALA A 618 -5.78 -4.53 -23.65
N SER A 619 -4.68 -4.47 -22.88
CA SER A 619 -4.26 -5.60 -22.02
C SER A 619 -5.16 -5.74 -20.79
N GLN A 620 -5.01 -6.85 -20.05
CA GLN A 620 -5.80 -7.15 -18.85
C GLN A 620 -5.83 -6.00 -17.85
N ASP A 621 -4.68 -5.38 -17.57
CA ASP A 621 -4.55 -4.28 -16.60
C ASP A 621 -5.15 -2.96 -17.10
N GLN A 622 -5.23 -2.78 -18.41
CA GLN A 622 -5.70 -1.54 -19.05
C GLN A 622 -7.22 -1.49 -19.21
N ILE A 623 -7.86 -2.66 -19.28
CA ILE A 623 -9.29 -2.84 -19.48
C ILE A 623 -10.12 -2.10 -18.41
N ILE A 624 -9.65 -2.09 -17.17
CA ILE A 624 -10.33 -1.43 -16.03
C ILE A 624 -10.59 0.05 -16.35
N TYR A 625 -9.56 0.77 -16.81
CA TYR A 625 -9.67 2.19 -17.15
C TYR A 625 -10.64 2.45 -18.31
N VAL A 626 -10.68 1.55 -19.29
CA VAL A 626 -11.60 1.64 -20.44
C VAL A 626 -13.04 1.41 -19.96
N LEU A 627 -13.28 0.41 -19.12
CA LEU A 627 -14.61 0.10 -18.56
C LEU A 627 -15.14 1.26 -17.70
N GLU A 628 -14.35 1.78 -16.77
CA GLU A 628 -14.73 2.92 -15.91
C GLU A 628 -15.12 4.15 -16.72
N SER A 629 -14.34 4.46 -17.75
CA SER A 629 -14.61 5.59 -18.64
C SER A 629 -15.88 5.36 -19.47
N THR A 630 -16.11 4.13 -19.92
CA THR A 630 -17.31 3.73 -20.65
C THR A 630 -18.55 3.84 -19.77
N ILE A 631 -18.47 3.43 -18.50
CA ILE A 631 -19.54 3.61 -17.50
C ILE A 631 -19.91 5.09 -17.40
N ASN A 632 -18.92 5.98 -17.26
CA ASN A 632 -19.15 7.42 -17.18
C ASN A 632 -19.84 8.00 -18.43
N LEU A 633 -19.47 7.52 -19.62
CA LEU A 633 -20.09 7.93 -20.89
C LEU A 633 -21.54 7.42 -21.03
N VAL A 634 -21.81 6.18 -20.62
CA VAL A 634 -23.15 5.58 -20.63
C VAL A 634 -24.08 6.29 -19.64
N ARG A 635 -23.57 6.65 -18.45
CA ARG A 635 -24.31 7.45 -17.44
C ARG A 635 -24.66 8.84 -17.96
N PHE A 636 -23.81 9.42 -18.80
CA PHE A 636 -24.02 10.74 -19.37
C PHE A 636 -25.15 10.76 -20.42
N SER A 637 -25.32 9.70 -21.22
CA SER A 637 -26.30 9.69 -22.31
C SER A 637 -26.91 8.32 -22.58
N SER A 638 -28.25 8.26 -22.54
CA SER A 638 -29.02 7.07 -22.91
C SER A 638 -28.84 6.67 -24.38
N ILE A 639 -28.53 7.63 -25.27
CA ILE A 639 -28.23 7.36 -26.68
C ILE A 639 -26.93 6.56 -26.79
N LEU A 640 -25.90 6.97 -26.03
CA LEU A 640 -24.62 6.26 -26.00
C LEU A 640 -24.77 4.84 -25.43
N ALA A 641 -25.59 4.67 -24.38
CA ALA A 641 -25.97 3.37 -23.85
C ALA A 641 -26.61 2.47 -24.93
N THR A 642 -27.53 3.05 -25.70
CA THR A 642 -28.26 2.35 -26.76
C THR A 642 -27.35 1.98 -27.94
N THR A 643 -26.44 2.88 -28.35
CA THR A 643 -25.45 2.59 -29.40
C THR A 643 -24.49 1.48 -28.96
N LEU A 644 -23.99 1.53 -27.73
CA LEU A 644 -23.14 0.48 -27.16
C LEU A 644 -23.86 -0.87 -27.11
N ALA A 645 -25.14 -0.91 -26.71
CA ALA A 645 -25.91 -2.15 -26.71
C ALA A 645 -26.16 -2.68 -28.14
N LYS A 646 -26.46 -1.81 -29.11
CA LYS A 646 -26.69 -2.22 -30.51
C LYS A 646 -25.44 -2.79 -31.17
N ASN A 647 -24.29 -2.12 -31.02
CA ASN A 647 -23.07 -2.44 -31.75
C ASN A 647 -22.12 -3.35 -30.95
N GLY A 648 -22.14 -3.23 -29.61
CA GLY A 648 -21.16 -3.82 -28.71
C GLY A 648 -21.60 -5.09 -27.98
N SER A 649 -22.88 -5.47 -27.97
CA SER A 649 -23.35 -6.60 -27.14
C SER A 649 -22.61 -7.92 -27.39
N LYS A 650 -22.24 -8.22 -28.64
CA LYS A 650 -21.43 -9.43 -28.96
C LYS A 650 -20.01 -9.32 -28.42
N VAL A 651 -19.41 -8.13 -28.49
CA VAL A 651 -18.07 -7.86 -27.96
C VAL A 651 -18.09 -8.00 -26.44
N LEU A 652 -19.07 -7.40 -25.77
CA LEU A 652 -19.25 -7.50 -24.32
C LEU A 652 -19.48 -8.95 -23.87
N LEU A 653 -20.23 -9.75 -24.64
CA LEU A 653 -20.41 -11.18 -24.34
C LEU A 653 -19.09 -11.96 -24.50
N SER A 654 -18.33 -11.72 -25.57
CA SER A 654 -17.01 -12.35 -25.75
C SER A 654 -16.04 -11.95 -24.63
N PHE A 655 -16.08 -10.69 -24.21
CA PHE A 655 -15.30 -10.17 -23.12
C PHE A 655 -15.65 -10.87 -21.80
N PHE A 656 -16.95 -10.98 -21.47
CA PHE A 656 -17.40 -11.74 -20.29
C PHE A 656 -16.88 -13.18 -20.31
N SER A 657 -16.95 -13.86 -21.46
CA SER A 657 -16.48 -15.25 -21.57
C SER A 657 -14.99 -15.42 -21.26
N ILE A 658 -14.17 -14.39 -21.48
CA ILE A 658 -12.73 -14.40 -21.23
C ILE A 658 -12.40 -13.98 -19.79
N PHE A 659 -13.05 -12.94 -19.26
CA PHE A 659 -12.64 -12.27 -18.02
C PHE A 659 -13.58 -12.51 -16.81
N HIS A 660 -14.54 -13.42 -16.89
CA HIS A 660 -15.49 -13.69 -15.79
C HIS A 660 -14.84 -14.16 -14.47
N THR A 661 -13.62 -14.71 -14.51
CA THR A 661 -12.87 -15.13 -13.32
C THR A 661 -12.04 -14.01 -12.69
N GLU A 662 -11.81 -12.90 -13.39
CA GLU A 662 -10.96 -11.80 -12.94
C GLU A 662 -11.76 -10.82 -12.08
N SER A 663 -11.59 -10.89 -10.75
CA SER A 663 -12.44 -10.20 -9.77
C SER A 663 -12.53 -8.68 -9.96
N VAL A 664 -11.42 -8.03 -10.30
CA VAL A 664 -11.36 -6.57 -10.48
C VAL A 664 -12.06 -6.14 -11.78
N VAL A 665 -11.79 -6.87 -12.87
CA VAL A 665 -12.36 -6.59 -14.19
C VAL A 665 -13.86 -6.86 -14.22
N ILE A 666 -14.29 -7.99 -13.66
CA ILE A 666 -15.70 -8.40 -13.69
C ILE A 666 -16.58 -7.47 -12.86
N LYS A 667 -16.06 -6.88 -11.78
CA LYS A 667 -16.76 -5.86 -10.97
C LYS A 667 -17.13 -4.65 -11.85
N GLN A 668 -16.16 -4.08 -12.57
CA GLN A 668 -16.41 -2.95 -13.47
C GLN A 668 -17.28 -3.34 -14.66
N PHE A 669 -17.11 -4.55 -15.20
CA PHE A 669 -17.96 -5.04 -16.27
C PHE A 669 -19.43 -5.16 -15.84
N ASN A 670 -19.69 -5.76 -14.67
CA ASN A 670 -21.05 -5.91 -14.14
C ASN A 670 -21.71 -4.55 -13.90
N GLU A 671 -20.95 -3.56 -13.41
CA GLU A 671 -21.44 -2.19 -13.28
C GLU A 671 -21.81 -1.58 -14.65
N LEU A 672 -20.98 -1.78 -15.69
CA LEU A 672 -21.31 -1.34 -17.05
C LEU A 672 -22.61 -1.99 -17.56
N ILE A 673 -22.75 -3.30 -17.41
CA ILE A 673 -23.98 -4.02 -17.79
C ILE A 673 -25.18 -3.47 -17.03
N MET A 674 -25.05 -3.24 -15.73
CA MET A 674 -26.10 -2.64 -14.89
C MET A 674 -26.56 -1.29 -15.45
N ARG A 675 -25.62 -0.41 -15.82
CA ARG A 675 -25.94 0.90 -16.41
C ARG A 675 -26.59 0.83 -17.79
N ILE A 676 -26.20 -0.15 -18.61
CA ILE A 676 -26.87 -0.38 -19.89
C ILE A 676 -28.30 -0.86 -19.65
N CYS A 677 -28.50 -1.81 -18.73
CA CYS A 677 -29.81 -2.38 -18.41
C CYS A 677 -30.79 -1.36 -17.80
N GLN A 678 -30.29 -0.36 -17.05
CA GLN A 678 -31.12 0.75 -16.56
C GLN A 678 -31.76 1.58 -17.69
N CYS A 679 -31.21 1.54 -18.91
CA CYS A 679 -31.75 2.24 -20.07
C CYS A 679 -32.76 1.35 -20.83
N LYS A 680 -34.04 1.77 -20.83
CA LYS A 680 -35.15 1.02 -21.46
C LYS A 680 -34.94 0.72 -22.95
N ASP A 681 -34.34 1.64 -23.70
CA ASP A 681 -34.09 1.48 -25.14
C ASP A 681 -32.88 0.60 -25.44
N ALA A 682 -31.93 0.48 -24.49
CA ALA A 682 -30.73 -0.33 -24.65
C ALA A 682 -30.93 -1.78 -24.19
N TYR A 683 -31.78 -2.00 -23.18
CA TYR A 683 -32.04 -3.31 -22.57
C TYR A 683 -32.35 -4.44 -23.59
N PRO A 684 -33.28 -4.27 -24.56
CA PRO A 684 -33.62 -5.36 -25.47
C PRO A 684 -32.44 -5.84 -26.32
N HIS A 685 -31.58 -4.90 -26.75
CA HIS A 685 -30.44 -5.20 -27.60
C HIS A 685 -29.38 -6.05 -26.90
N ILE A 686 -29.12 -5.77 -25.63
CA ILE A 686 -28.16 -6.54 -24.84
C ILE A 686 -28.77 -7.85 -24.34
N PHE A 687 -30.05 -7.84 -23.97
CA PHE A 687 -30.78 -9.02 -23.55
C PHE A 687 -30.87 -10.09 -24.65
N ASP A 688 -31.20 -9.72 -25.89
CA ASP A 688 -31.32 -10.66 -27.02
C ASP A 688 -30.02 -11.43 -27.31
N VAL A 689 -28.86 -10.86 -26.96
CA VAL A 689 -27.54 -11.48 -27.16
C VAL A 689 -27.12 -12.33 -25.95
N PHE A 690 -27.33 -11.83 -24.73
CA PHE A 690 -26.90 -12.52 -23.50
C PHE A 690 -27.85 -13.64 -23.08
N CYS A 691 -29.16 -13.50 -23.31
CA CYS A 691 -30.15 -14.46 -22.86
C CYS A 691 -29.91 -15.88 -23.40
N PRO A 692 -29.67 -16.11 -24.71
CA PRO A 692 -29.39 -17.46 -25.21
C PRO A 692 -28.16 -18.09 -24.53
N PHE A 693 -27.09 -17.32 -24.35
CA PHE A 693 -25.87 -17.78 -23.69
C PHE A 693 -26.10 -18.16 -22.22
N ILE A 694 -26.85 -17.34 -21.48
CA ILE A 694 -27.22 -17.63 -20.08
C ILE A 694 -28.02 -18.94 -20.00
N MET A 695 -29.02 -19.10 -20.87
CA MET A 695 -29.86 -20.30 -20.89
C MET A 695 -29.06 -21.57 -21.23
N ASP A 696 -28.19 -21.51 -22.25
CA ASP A 696 -27.35 -22.64 -22.66
C ASP A 696 -26.38 -23.04 -21.54
N CYS A 697 -25.67 -22.09 -20.94
CA CYS A 697 -24.75 -22.36 -19.84
C CYS A 697 -25.45 -22.95 -18.63
N PHE A 698 -26.63 -22.42 -18.29
CA PHE A 698 -27.43 -22.93 -17.19
C PHE A 698 -27.90 -24.37 -17.45
N GLN A 699 -28.40 -24.65 -18.66
CA GLN A 699 -28.85 -25.99 -19.04
C GLN A 699 -27.69 -26.99 -18.96
N VAL A 700 -26.55 -26.70 -19.57
CA VAL A 700 -25.37 -27.58 -19.58
C VAL A 700 -24.90 -27.88 -18.15
N PHE A 701 -24.73 -26.84 -17.33
CA PHE A 701 -24.29 -26.99 -15.95
C PHE A 701 -25.28 -27.80 -15.12
N TYR A 702 -26.58 -27.54 -15.28
CA TYR A 702 -27.63 -28.25 -14.56
C TYR A 702 -27.71 -29.73 -14.95
N GLU A 703 -27.56 -30.06 -16.23
CA GLU A 703 -27.48 -31.44 -16.69
C GLU A 703 -26.26 -32.18 -16.13
N ASP A 704 -25.10 -31.52 -16.08
CA ASP A 704 -23.87 -32.11 -15.58
C ASP A 704 -23.89 -32.27 -14.05
N MET A 705 -24.45 -31.31 -13.31
CA MET A 705 -24.75 -31.42 -11.88
C MET A 705 -25.55 -32.69 -11.55
N ASN A 706 -26.57 -32.99 -12.36
CA ASN A 706 -27.44 -34.15 -12.13
C ASN A 706 -26.76 -35.50 -12.50
N LYS A 707 -25.70 -35.49 -13.32
CA LYS A 707 -24.93 -36.69 -13.68
C LYS A 707 -23.83 -37.02 -12.67
N ILE A 708 -23.26 -36.01 -12.01
CA ILE A 708 -22.13 -36.17 -11.10
C ILE A 708 -22.62 -36.71 -9.75
N GLN A 709 -22.19 -37.93 -9.39
CA GLN A 709 -22.53 -38.53 -8.09
C GLN A 709 -21.82 -37.86 -6.91
N ASP A 710 -20.58 -37.41 -7.13
CA ASP A 710 -19.75 -36.75 -6.12
C ASP A 710 -19.55 -35.28 -6.50
N LYS A 711 -20.36 -34.41 -5.87
CA LYS A 711 -20.45 -32.99 -6.18
C LYS A 711 -19.15 -32.23 -5.89
N SER A 712 -18.27 -32.77 -5.05
CA SER A 712 -16.93 -32.22 -4.80
C SER A 712 -16.00 -32.29 -6.02
N LYS A 713 -16.37 -33.06 -7.06
CA LYS A 713 -15.59 -33.22 -8.30
C LYS A 713 -15.94 -32.20 -9.38
N MET A 714 -16.81 -31.24 -9.09
CA MET A 714 -17.06 -30.14 -10.03
C MET A 714 -15.80 -29.29 -10.21
N LYS A 715 -15.56 -28.84 -11.43
CA LYS A 715 -14.43 -27.97 -11.69
C LYS A 715 -14.70 -26.59 -11.09
N PRO A 716 -13.74 -26.00 -10.36
CA PRO A 716 -13.89 -24.65 -9.83
C PRO A 716 -14.21 -23.60 -10.91
N THR A 717 -13.71 -23.80 -12.14
CA THR A 717 -14.01 -22.94 -13.29
C THR A 717 -15.50 -22.93 -13.67
N ASP A 718 -16.16 -24.08 -13.60
CA ASP A 718 -17.57 -24.21 -13.98
C ASP A 718 -18.47 -23.55 -12.92
N ILE A 719 -18.09 -23.69 -11.64
CA ILE A 719 -18.73 -23.01 -10.50
C ILE A 719 -18.53 -21.49 -10.60
N GLY A 720 -17.33 -21.03 -10.92
CA GLY A 720 -17.01 -19.62 -11.12
C GLY A 720 -17.83 -18.99 -12.25
N LEU A 721 -17.88 -19.65 -13.41
CA LEU A 721 -18.71 -19.23 -14.55
C LEU A 721 -20.20 -19.17 -14.16
N MET A 722 -20.71 -20.21 -13.49
CA MET A 722 -22.11 -20.23 -13.08
C MET A 722 -22.43 -19.12 -12.07
N SER A 723 -21.53 -18.85 -11.13
CA SER A 723 -21.67 -17.75 -10.17
C SER A 723 -21.75 -16.39 -10.88
N ALA A 724 -20.89 -16.16 -11.87
CA ALA A 724 -20.91 -14.94 -12.69
C ALA A 724 -22.20 -14.85 -13.53
N ILE A 725 -22.69 -15.96 -14.08
CA ILE A 725 -23.97 -16.01 -14.80
C ILE A 725 -25.15 -15.72 -13.88
N MET A 726 -25.16 -16.23 -12.65
CA MET A 726 -26.19 -15.92 -11.65
C MET A 726 -26.21 -14.44 -11.32
N HIS A 727 -25.04 -13.81 -11.20
CA HIS A 727 -24.93 -12.37 -10.99
C HIS A 727 -25.50 -11.57 -12.18
N LEU A 728 -25.08 -11.88 -13.41
CA LEU A 728 -25.62 -11.23 -14.60
C LEU A 728 -27.13 -11.40 -14.71
N THR A 729 -27.63 -12.62 -14.50
CA THR A 729 -29.06 -12.92 -14.50
C THR A 729 -29.78 -12.06 -13.48
N SER A 730 -29.25 -11.93 -12.27
CA SER A 730 -29.78 -11.05 -11.22
C SER A 730 -29.88 -9.59 -11.69
N ILE A 731 -28.87 -9.06 -12.40
CA ILE A 731 -28.90 -7.70 -12.99
C ILE A 731 -30.01 -7.59 -14.04
N PHE A 732 -30.10 -8.55 -14.98
CA PHE A 732 -31.11 -8.51 -16.03
C PHE A 732 -32.54 -8.56 -15.46
N ILE A 733 -32.82 -9.46 -14.51
CA ILE A 733 -34.12 -9.52 -13.85
C ILE A 733 -34.45 -8.18 -13.18
N LYS A 734 -33.50 -7.59 -12.43
CA LYS A 734 -33.70 -6.34 -11.68
C LYS A 734 -34.23 -5.19 -12.54
N TYR A 735 -33.80 -5.10 -13.80
CA TYR A 735 -34.19 -4.04 -14.73
C TYR A 735 -35.12 -4.50 -15.86
N CYS A 736 -35.65 -5.72 -15.77
CA CYS A 736 -36.53 -6.28 -16.78
C CYS A 736 -37.86 -5.49 -16.85
N SER A 737 -38.18 -4.93 -18.02
CA SER A 737 -39.45 -4.25 -18.28
C SER A 737 -40.25 -4.83 -19.46
N ASP A 738 -39.71 -5.81 -20.17
CA ASP A 738 -40.33 -6.44 -21.34
C ASP A 738 -40.88 -7.84 -20.99
N ASN A 739 -42.11 -8.14 -21.40
CA ASN A 739 -42.78 -9.43 -21.20
C ASN A 739 -41.94 -10.60 -21.76
N LYS A 740 -41.20 -10.40 -22.86
CA LYS A 740 -40.35 -11.47 -23.43
C LYS A 740 -39.22 -11.90 -22.49
N ALA A 741 -38.58 -10.93 -21.85
CA ALA A 741 -37.49 -11.21 -20.93
C ALA A 741 -38.00 -11.85 -19.64
N GLN A 742 -39.19 -11.44 -19.18
CA GLN A 742 -39.88 -12.10 -18.07
C GLN A 742 -40.16 -13.56 -18.40
N GLU A 743 -40.77 -13.86 -19.55
CA GLU A 743 -41.08 -15.24 -19.96
C GLU A 743 -39.83 -16.14 -20.06
N ALA A 744 -38.73 -15.62 -20.61
CA ALA A 744 -37.49 -16.38 -20.73
C ALA A 744 -36.91 -16.78 -19.35
N PHE A 745 -36.85 -15.83 -18.41
CA PHE A 745 -36.29 -16.08 -17.09
C PHE A 745 -37.22 -16.84 -16.16
N ILE A 746 -38.54 -16.71 -16.31
CA ILE A 746 -39.52 -17.52 -15.58
C ILE A 746 -39.29 -19.02 -15.82
N ASN A 747 -38.85 -19.43 -17.03
CA ASN A 747 -38.53 -20.82 -17.33
C ASN A 747 -37.29 -21.33 -16.57
N LEU A 748 -36.39 -20.44 -16.14
CA LEU A 748 -35.17 -20.78 -15.40
C LEU A 748 -35.46 -21.06 -13.91
N LEU A 749 -36.50 -20.41 -13.38
CA LEU A 749 -36.79 -20.34 -11.96
C LEU A 749 -36.90 -21.71 -11.26
N PRO A 750 -37.64 -22.72 -11.78
CA PRO A 750 -37.73 -24.03 -11.11
C PRO A 750 -36.36 -24.72 -10.98
N SER A 751 -35.57 -24.68 -12.06
CA SER A 751 -34.24 -25.30 -12.09
C SER A 751 -33.25 -24.55 -11.21
N MET A 752 -33.37 -23.22 -11.09
CA MET A 752 -32.56 -22.40 -10.18
C MET A 752 -32.87 -22.68 -8.70
N VAL A 753 -34.16 -22.81 -8.34
CA VAL A 753 -34.57 -23.19 -6.98
C VAL A 753 -34.00 -24.57 -6.63
N ASN A 754 -34.09 -25.53 -7.55
CA ASN A 754 -33.49 -26.84 -7.35
C ASN A 754 -31.95 -26.79 -7.27
N LEU A 755 -31.30 -25.90 -8.04
CA LEU A 755 -29.85 -25.72 -8.03
C LEU A 755 -29.33 -25.40 -6.61
N ILE A 756 -29.98 -24.48 -5.88
CA ILE A 756 -29.57 -24.15 -4.50
C ILE A 756 -29.74 -25.36 -3.57
N LEU A 757 -30.80 -26.15 -3.75
CA LEU A 757 -31.06 -27.32 -2.91
C LEU A 757 -30.03 -28.43 -3.11
N ILE A 758 -29.52 -28.59 -4.34
CA ILE A 758 -28.54 -29.63 -4.67
C ILE A 758 -27.08 -29.15 -4.52
N ASN A 759 -26.79 -27.87 -4.69
CA ASN A 759 -25.42 -27.34 -4.64
C ASN A 759 -24.93 -27.15 -3.21
N GLU A 760 -23.64 -27.38 -2.96
CA GLU A 760 -22.98 -27.17 -1.66
C GLU A 760 -21.89 -26.09 -1.71
N ASP A 761 -21.56 -25.55 -2.89
CA ASP A 761 -20.57 -24.50 -3.05
C ASP A 761 -21.07 -23.14 -2.49
N PRO A 762 -20.34 -22.51 -1.54
CA PRO A 762 -20.77 -21.27 -0.92
C PRO A 762 -20.87 -20.08 -1.90
N GLN A 763 -19.93 -19.94 -2.84
CA GLN A 763 -19.91 -18.80 -3.76
C GLN A 763 -21.12 -18.83 -4.68
N LEU A 764 -21.45 -20.00 -5.23
CA LEU A 764 -22.63 -20.16 -6.07
C LEU A 764 -23.91 -19.96 -5.25
N GLN A 765 -24.00 -20.49 -4.03
CA GLN A 765 -25.17 -20.27 -3.16
C GLN A 765 -25.43 -18.79 -2.87
N VAL A 766 -24.39 -17.99 -2.62
CA VAL A 766 -24.51 -16.54 -2.42
C VAL A 766 -25.13 -15.86 -3.65
N HIS A 767 -24.58 -16.11 -4.84
CA HIS A 767 -25.04 -15.47 -6.08
C HIS A 767 -26.43 -15.93 -6.50
N THR A 768 -26.75 -17.22 -6.35
CA THR A 768 -28.09 -17.74 -6.66
C THR A 768 -29.13 -17.24 -5.65
N SER A 769 -28.78 -17.08 -4.37
CA SER A 769 -29.69 -16.51 -3.35
C SER A 769 -30.06 -15.07 -3.68
N GLN A 770 -29.07 -14.26 -4.06
CA GLN A 770 -29.28 -12.89 -4.49
C GLN A 770 -30.15 -12.80 -5.75
N CYS A 771 -29.90 -13.68 -6.73
CA CYS A 771 -30.71 -13.78 -7.95
C CYS A 771 -32.17 -14.14 -7.62
N LEU A 772 -32.39 -15.18 -6.81
CA LEU A 772 -33.72 -15.63 -6.38
C LEU A 772 -34.49 -14.53 -5.65
N LYS A 773 -33.81 -13.77 -4.79
CA LYS A 773 -34.40 -12.61 -4.11
C LYS A 773 -34.97 -11.60 -5.11
N ASN A 774 -34.21 -11.25 -6.15
CA ASN A 774 -34.66 -10.32 -7.18
C ASN A 774 -35.84 -10.87 -8.01
N PHE A 775 -35.88 -12.18 -8.26
CA PHE A 775 -37.06 -12.84 -8.82
C PHE A 775 -38.31 -12.68 -7.93
N ILE A 776 -38.17 -12.86 -6.61
CA ILE A 776 -39.30 -12.70 -5.67
C ILE A 776 -39.79 -11.26 -5.65
N ILE A 777 -38.90 -10.28 -5.78
CA ILE A 777 -39.24 -8.85 -5.82
C ILE A 777 -40.07 -8.49 -7.05
N ILE A 778 -39.72 -9.04 -8.22
CA ILE A 778 -40.28 -8.61 -9.52
C ILE A 778 -41.41 -9.52 -10.01
N GLU A 779 -41.25 -10.84 -9.86
CA GLU A 779 -42.15 -11.86 -10.44
C GLU A 779 -42.95 -12.63 -9.38
N THR A 780 -43.29 -11.99 -8.26
CA THR A 780 -44.06 -12.63 -7.16
C THR A 780 -45.32 -13.35 -7.68
N GLY A 781 -46.05 -12.73 -8.61
CA GLY A 781 -47.27 -13.28 -9.18
C GLY A 781 -47.08 -14.58 -9.97
N GLN A 782 -45.93 -14.78 -10.61
CA GLN A 782 -45.63 -15.99 -11.36
C GLN A 782 -45.16 -17.12 -10.45
N ILE A 783 -44.39 -16.80 -9.40
CA ILE A 783 -43.99 -17.75 -8.36
C ILE A 783 -45.22 -18.37 -7.69
N LEU A 784 -46.23 -17.54 -7.39
CA LEU A 784 -47.51 -17.98 -6.82
C LEU A 784 -48.27 -18.89 -7.80
N LYS A 785 -48.34 -18.54 -9.09
CA LYS A 785 -49.00 -19.36 -10.13
C LYS A 785 -48.31 -20.71 -10.35
N MET A 786 -46.99 -20.77 -10.24
CA MET A 786 -46.19 -21.98 -10.42
C MET A 786 -46.14 -22.89 -9.18
N ASN A 787 -46.77 -22.49 -8.07
CA ASN A 787 -46.75 -23.20 -6.79
C ASN A 787 -45.34 -23.43 -6.20
N LEU A 788 -44.39 -22.53 -6.49
CA LEU A 788 -42.99 -22.68 -6.04
C LEU A 788 -42.73 -22.15 -4.62
N VAL A 789 -43.74 -21.61 -3.93
CA VAL A 789 -43.59 -21.03 -2.58
C VAL A 789 -42.96 -22.03 -1.60
N GLN A 790 -43.39 -23.29 -1.63
CA GLN A 790 -42.85 -24.33 -0.76
C GLN A 790 -41.39 -24.67 -1.08
N ASP A 791 -40.98 -24.59 -2.34
CA ASP A 791 -39.60 -24.87 -2.73
C ASP A 791 -38.68 -23.70 -2.38
N VAL A 792 -39.15 -22.45 -2.51
CA VAL A 792 -38.44 -21.26 -1.98
C VAL A 792 -38.28 -21.35 -0.46
N MET A 793 -39.30 -21.84 0.26
CA MET A 793 -39.19 -22.08 1.69
C MET A 793 -38.14 -23.14 2.04
N LYS A 794 -38.05 -24.23 1.27
CA LYS A 794 -36.98 -25.22 1.42
C LYS A 794 -35.61 -24.61 1.16
N VAL A 795 -35.48 -23.73 0.17
CA VAL A 795 -34.23 -23.00 -0.11
C VAL A 795 -33.82 -22.13 1.09
N ASN A 796 -34.74 -21.32 1.62
CA ASN A 796 -34.47 -20.53 2.82
C ASN A 796 -34.02 -21.41 3.99
N LEU A 797 -34.71 -22.52 4.24
CA LEU A 797 -34.33 -23.46 5.29
C LEU A 797 -32.95 -24.07 5.04
N LYS A 798 -32.62 -24.44 3.78
CA LYS A 798 -31.32 -24.97 3.38
C LYS A 798 -30.18 -23.99 3.64
N LEU A 799 -30.36 -22.72 3.28
CA LEU A 799 -29.36 -21.67 3.51
C LEU A 799 -29.18 -21.35 5.00
N LEU A 800 -30.22 -21.59 5.81
CA LEU A 800 -30.20 -21.46 7.27
C LEU A 800 -29.73 -22.74 7.98
N GLU A 801 -29.46 -23.84 7.26
CA GLU A 801 -28.89 -25.04 7.87
C GLU A 801 -27.53 -24.71 8.49
N VAL A 802 -27.29 -25.29 9.65
CA VAL A 802 -26.01 -25.21 10.34
C VAL A 802 -25.17 -26.41 9.89
N PRO A 803 -24.16 -26.23 9.03
CA PRO A 803 -23.27 -27.32 8.67
C PRO A 803 -22.49 -27.80 9.90
N GLN A 804 -22.19 -29.10 9.97
CA GLN A 804 -21.34 -29.66 11.03
C GLN A 804 -19.91 -29.08 11.00
N ASN A 805 -19.49 -28.56 9.85
CA ASN A 805 -18.23 -27.82 9.64
C ASN A 805 -18.53 -26.33 9.51
N SER A 806 -17.92 -25.49 10.36
CA SER A 806 -18.05 -24.02 10.33
C SER A 806 -17.52 -23.35 9.05
N ALA A 807 -16.90 -24.11 8.14
CA ALA A 807 -16.23 -23.60 6.94
C ALA A 807 -17.16 -22.96 5.89
N ASN A 808 -18.47 -23.26 5.89
CA ASN A 808 -19.41 -22.78 4.86
C ASN A 808 -20.35 -21.68 5.35
N GLU A 809 -19.93 -20.83 6.29
CA GLU A 809 -20.76 -19.72 6.76
C GLU A 809 -21.02 -18.67 5.66
N SER A 810 -20.09 -18.50 4.72
CA SER A 810 -20.14 -17.53 3.63
C SER A 810 -21.33 -17.71 2.70
N ALA A 811 -21.82 -18.95 2.55
CA ALA A 811 -23.03 -19.29 1.81
C ALA A 811 -24.28 -18.50 2.26
N SER A 812 -24.34 -18.15 3.54
CA SER A 812 -25.52 -17.57 4.18
C SER A 812 -25.50 -16.05 4.24
N LEU A 813 -24.53 -15.38 3.60
CA LEU A 813 -24.34 -13.92 3.64
C LEU A 813 -25.67 -13.15 3.42
N PHE A 814 -26.42 -13.52 2.37
CA PHE A 814 -27.70 -12.91 2.00
C PHE A 814 -28.94 -13.69 2.44
N ALA A 815 -28.79 -14.72 3.28
CA ALA A 815 -29.92 -15.55 3.70
C ALA A 815 -30.97 -14.71 4.46
N GLY A 816 -30.54 -13.77 5.31
CA GLY A 816 -31.45 -12.85 6.00
C GLY A 816 -32.27 -11.97 5.05
N ASN A 817 -31.64 -11.43 4.01
CA ASN A 817 -32.31 -10.64 2.97
C ASN A 817 -33.39 -11.45 2.24
N LEU A 818 -33.04 -12.66 1.79
CA LEU A 818 -33.97 -13.56 1.10
C LEU A 818 -35.16 -13.93 1.99
N VAL A 819 -34.92 -14.23 3.27
CA VAL A 819 -35.96 -14.53 4.27
C VAL A 819 -36.91 -13.35 4.43
N MET A 820 -36.37 -12.14 4.59
CA MET A 820 -37.16 -10.92 4.79
C MET A 820 -38.07 -10.63 3.60
N ILE A 821 -37.53 -10.74 2.38
CA ILE A 821 -38.29 -10.57 1.13
C ILE A 821 -39.33 -11.69 0.95
N THR A 822 -38.99 -12.94 1.29
CA THR A 822 -39.94 -14.07 1.23
C THR A 822 -41.12 -13.85 2.17
N ILE A 823 -40.87 -13.43 3.42
CA ILE A 823 -41.92 -13.16 4.40
C ILE A 823 -42.87 -12.06 3.89
N ASN A 824 -42.31 -10.97 3.35
CA ASN A 824 -43.10 -9.84 2.88
C ASN A 824 -43.94 -10.18 1.63
N ASN A 825 -43.34 -10.82 0.63
CA ASN A 825 -43.97 -10.98 -0.69
C ASN A 825 -44.70 -12.32 -0.88
N LEU A 826 -44.24 -13.41 -0.27
CA LEU A 826 -44.79 -14.75 -0.49
C LEU A 826 -45.65 -15.26 0.69
N LEU A 827 -45.48 -14.70 1.88
CA LEU A 827 -46.18 -15.11 3.10
C LEU A 827 -47.11 -14.03 3.67
N ASP A 828 -47.42 -12.99 2.90
CA ASP A 828 -48.29 -11.87 3.31
C ASP A 828 -47.90 -11.24 4.67
N GLY A 829 -46.61 -11.18 4.97
CA GLY A 829 -46.08 -10.65 6.24
C GLY A 829 -46.23 -11.59 7.46
N ASN A 830 -46.69 -12.82 7.27
CA ASN A 830 -46.84 -13.81 8.34
C ASN A 830 -45.74 -14.88 8.25
N PRO A 831 -44.65 -14.74 9.02
CA PRO A 831 -43.53 -15.66 8.95
C PRO A 831 -43.89 -17.06 9.48
N ASP A 832 -43.38 -18.09 8.79
CA ASP A 832 -43.47 -19.47 9.26
C ASP A 832 -42.64 -19.70 10.54
N ILE A 833 -43.18 -20.48 11.47
CA ILE A 833 -42.55 -20.74 12.78
C ILE A 833 -41.20 -21.47 12.62
N ASN A 834 -41.09 -22.42 11.69
CA ASN A 834 -39.85 -23.16 11.50
C ASN A 834 -38.78 -22.25 10.88
N LEU A 835 -39.17 -21.38 9.96
CA LEU A 835 -38.26 -20.40 9.36
C LEU A 835 -37.64 -19.48 10.43
N LEU A 836 -38.46 -18.92 11.31
CA LEU A 836 -37.98 -18.06 12.39
C LEU A 836 -37.06 -18.78 13.38
N LYS A 837 -37.38 -20.04 13.71
CA LYS A 837 -36.50 -20.86 14.54
C LYS A 837 -35.15 -21.07 13.88
N SER A 838 -35.14 -21.41 12.58
CA SER A 838 -33.91 -21.62 11.81
C SER A 838 -33.01 -20.39 11.76
N VAL A 839 -33.58 -19.17 11.67
CA VAL A 839 -32.80 -17.92 11.74
C VAL A 839 -32.01 -17.84 13.05
N VAL A 840 -32.63 -18.11 14.21
CA VAL A 840 -31.94 -18.06 15.51
C VAL A 840 -30.95 -19.21 15.66
N PHE A 841 -31.29 -20.41 15.18
CA PHE A 841 -30.34 -21.54 15.13
C PHE A 841 -29.08 -21.21 14.33
N LYS A 842 -29.22 -20.48 13.23
CA LYS A 842 -28.09 -20.03 12.42
C LYS A 842 -27.28 -18.95 13.13
N ILE A 843 -27.92 -17.93 13.70
CA ILE A 843 -27.27 -16.88 14.52
C ILE A 843 -26.42 -17.50 15.64
N TYR A 844 -26.94 -18.54 16.32
CA TYR A 844 -26.23 -19.25 17.39
C TYR A 844 -24.85 -19.76 16.96
N ARG A 845 -24.73 -20.21 15.71
CA ARG A 845 -23.57 -20.95 15.19
C ARG A 845 -22.70 -20.11 14.25
N SER A 846 -23.19 -18.94 13.87
CA SER A 846 -22.50 -17.97 13.03
C SER A 846 -21.45 -17.18 13.81
N ARG A 847 -20.29 -16.97 13.18
CA ARG A 847 -19.18 -16.16 13.68
C ARG A 847 -19.00 -14.88 12.87
N MET A 848 -19.33 -14.88 11.58
CA MET A 848 -19.14 -13.73 10.70
C MET A 848 -20.15 -12.61 10.99
N PRO A 849 -19.69 -11.38 11.31
CA PRO A 849 -20.57 -10.25 11.62
C PRO A 849 -21.55 -9.91 10.50
N SER A 850 -21.14 -9.99 9.24
CA SER A 850 -21.99 -9.71 8.07
C SER A 850 -23.18 -10.67 7.95
N THR A 851 -22.97 -11.95 8.25
CA THR A 851 -24.04 -12.96 8.25
C THR A 851 -24.97 -12.79 9.45
N VAL A 852 -24.42 -12.52 10.64
CA VAL A 852 -25.25 -12.25 11.82
C VAL A 852 -26.06 -10.97 11.63
N GLN A 853 -25.48 -9.93 11.03
CA GLN A 853 -26.17 -8.67 10.72
C GLN A 853 -27.43 -8.91 9.87
N SER A 854 -27.31 -9.63 8.75
CA SER A 854 -28.45 -9.88 7.86
C SER A 854 -29.55 -10.71 8.54
N LEU A 855 -29.18 -11.68 9.38
CA LEU A 855 -30.11 -12.51 10.14
C LEU A 855 -30.79 -11.78 11.30
N VAL A 856 -30.03 -10.95 12.03
CA VAL A 856 -30.55 -10.12 13.13
C VAL A 856 -31.54 -9.08 12.61
N LEU A 857 -31.31 -8.53 11.42
CA LEU A 857 -32.20 -7.56 10.80
C LEU A 857 -33.64 -8.09 10.62
N VAL A 858 -33.80 -9.40 10.34
CA VAL A 858 -35.12 -10.06 10.28
C VAL A 858 -35.87 -9.90 11.61
N TYR A 859 -35.20 -10.19 12.73
CA TYR A 859 -35.80 -10.05 14.07
C TYR A 859 -35.94 -8.60 14.51
N ALA A 860 -35.00 -7.71 14.15
CA ALA A 860 -35.09 -6.29 14.47
C ALA A 860 -36.41 -5.69 13.93
N ARG A 861 -36.75 -5.98 12.68
CA ARG A 861 -38.02 -5.54 12.06
C ARG A 861 -39.24 -6.13 12.75
N MET A 862 -39.24 -7.43 13.06
CA MET A 862 -40.33 -8.08 13.79
C MET A 862 -40.54 -7.48 15.19
N ILE A 863 -39.46 -7.18 15.90
CA ILE A 863 -39.49 -6.55 17.23
C ILE A 863 -40.02 -5.12 17.13
N ILE A 864 -39.70 -4.39 16.06
CA ILE A 864 -40.24 -3.06 15.83
C ILE A 864 -41.76 -3.11 15.64
N GLU A 865 -42.28 -4.07 14.90
CA GLU A 865 -43.71 -4.18 14.62
C GLU A 865 -44.48 -4.79 15.81
N LYS A 866 -43.99 -5.90 16.37
CA LYS A 866 -44.68 -6.71 17.39
C LYS A 866 -43.71 -7.11 18.52
N PRO A 867 -43.28 -6.16 19.39
CA PRO A 867 -42.23 -6.41 20.39
C PRO A 867 -42.61 -7.48 21.42
N LYS A 868 -43.84 -7.43 21.98
CA LYS A 868 -44.29 -8.39 23.01
C LYS A 868 -44.44 -9.81 22.46
N GLU A 869 -45.01 -9.94 21.26
CA GLU A 869 -45.19 -11.23 20.61
C GLU A 869 -43.85 -11.86 20.25
N SER A 870 -42.89 -11.06 19.79
CA SER A 870 -41.54 -11.52 19.45
C SER A 870 -40.81 -12.08 20.68
N ILE A 871 -40.89 -11.41 21.84
CA ILE A 871 -40.30 -11.92 23.10
C ILE A 871 -41.01 -13.18 23.58
N ASN A 872 -42.34 -13.20 23.59
CA ASN A 872 -43.12 -14.38 23.98
C ASN A 872 -42.79 -15.60 23.09
N PHE A 873 -42.59 -15.36 21.80
CA PHE A 873 -42.15 -16.40 20.87
C PHE A 873 -40.73 -16.90 21.20
N LEU A 874 -39.75 -16.00 21.33
CA LEU A 874 -38.35 -16.35 21.61
C LEU A 874 -38.13 -16.97 23.01
N THR A 875 -39.06 -16.78 23.94
CA THR A 875 -39.04 -17.41 25.27
C THR A 875 -39.74 -18.77 25.29
N SER A 876 -40.55 -19.10 24.27
CA SER A 876 -41.33 -20.34 24.22
C SER A 876 -40.53 -21.60 23.86
N TRP A 877 -39.26 -21.45 23.46
CA TRP A 877 -38.41 -22.56 23.03
C TRP A 877 -36.92 -22.30 23.32
N SER A 878 -36.11 -23.36 23.20
CA SER A 878 -34.68 -23.34 23.55
C SER A 878 -33.82 -24.07 22.51
N ILE A 879 -32.55 -23.67 22.41
CA ILE A 879 -31.47 -24.25 21.60
C ILE A 879 -30.39 -24.77 22.54
N ASP A 880 -30.01 -26.05 22.47
CA ASP A 880 -28.96 -26.64 23.31
C ASP A 880 -29.11 -26.24 24.81
N ASN A 881 -30.34 -26.36 25.35
CA ASN A 881 -30.77 -25.96 26.71
C ASN A 881 -30.70 -24.45 27.03
N ARG A 882 -30.52 -23.58 26.04
CA ARG A 882 -30.50 -22.11 26.19
C ARG A 882 -31.75 -21.51 25.58
N MET A 883 -32.39 -20.59 26.29
CA MET A 883 -33.56 -19.86 25.78
C MET A 883 -33.21 -19.16 24.45
N ALA A 884 -34.06 -19.25 23.42
CA ALA A 884 -33.77 -18.66 22.11
C ALA A 884 -33.59 -17.14 22.18
N LEU A 885 -34.32 -16.46 23.07
CA LEU A 885 -34.11 -15.03 23.38
C LEU A 885 -32.67 -14.76 23.84
N LYS A 886 -32.11 -15.62 24.70
CA LYS A 886 -30.72 -15.47 25.18
C LYS A 886 -29.74 -15.52 24.02
N VAL A 887 -29.89 -16.51 23.16
CA VAL A 887 -29.02 -16.73 22.00
C VAL A 887 -29.02 -15.50 21.07
N LEU A 888 -30.22 -15.01 20.70
CA LEU A 888 -30.35 -13.85 19.82
C LEU A 888 -29.70 -12.61 20.45
N ILE A 889 -30.03 -12.30 21.70
CA ILE A 889 -29.56 -11.09 22.38
C ILE A 889 -28.04 -11.14 22.66
N ASP A 890 -27.50 -12.28 23.08
CA ASP A 890 -26.05 -12.44 23.29
C ASP A 890 -25.27 -12.13 22.01
N LYS A 891 -25.64 -12.78 20.91
CA LYS A 891 -24.96 -12.61 19.62
C LYS A 891 -25.15 -11.21 19.05
N TRP A 892 -26.37 -10.68 19.10
CA TRP A 892 -26.67 -9.35 18.61
C TRP A 892 -25.89 -8.28 19.38
N LEU A 893 -25.94 -8.25 20.72
CA LEU A 893 -25.26 -7.22 21.51
C LEU A 893 -23.73 -7.32 21.43
N LEU A 894 -23.19 -8.52 21.23
CA LEU A 894 -21.75 -8.72 21.02
C LEU A 894 -21.28 -8.10 19.69
N GLN A 895 -22.04 -8.31 18.61
CA GLN A 895 -21.63 -7.91 17.26
C GLN A 895 -22.23 -6.59 16.75
N GLN A 896 -23.16 -5.97 17.48
CA GLN A 896 -23.77 -4.69 17.10
C GLN A 896 -22.76 -3.58 16.71
N PRO A 897 -21.59 -3.42 17.39
CA PRO A 897 -20.59 -2.42 16.99
C PRO A 897 -19.99 -2.65 15.59
N LEU A 898 -20.02 -3.90 15.11
CA LEU A 898 -19.50 -4.30 13.81
C LEU A 898 -20.53 -4.11 12.70
N PHE A 899 -21.79 -3.82 13.03
CA PHE A 899 -22.82 -3.64 12.01
C PHE A 899 -22.60 -2.34 11.22
N ARG A 900 -22.75 -2.43 9.90
CA ARG A 900 -22.58 -1.32 8.94
C ARG A 900 -23.92 -1.02 8.27
N GLY A 901 -24.02 0.14 7.61
CA GLY A 901 -25.18 0.53 6.80
C GLY A 901 -26.18 1.39 7.57
N LYS A 902 -26.66 2.46 6.94
CA LYS A 902 -27.52 3.46 7.59
C LYS A 902 -28.88 2.86 7.97
N GLY A 903 -29.59 2.25 7.02
CA GLY A 903 -30.89 1.63 7.26
C GLY A 903 -30.79 0.48 8.25
N THR A 904 -29.74 -0.34 8.11
CA THR A 904 -29.48 -1.47 9.00
C THR A 904 -29.21 -1.03 10.44
N LYS A 905 -28.33 -0.03 10.65
CA LYS A 905 -28.09 0.57 11.97
C LYS A 905 -29.38 1.17 12.55
N ASN A 906 -30.12 1.94 11.74
CA ASN A 906 -31.37 2.55 12.18
C ASN A 906 -32.38 1.51 12.67
N ALA A 907 -32.59 0.43 11.90
CA ALA A 907 -33.52 -0.64 12.27
C ALA A 907 -33.05 -1.39 13.52
N THR A 908 -31.79 -1.79 13.58
CA THR A 908 -31.26 -2.55 14.72
C THR A 908 -31.27 -1.74 16.02
N PHE A 909 -30.79 -0.49 16.01
CA PHE A 909 -30.84 0.37 17.20
C PHE A 909 -32.26 0.77 17.59
N THR A 910 -33.17 0.99 16.63
CA THR A 910 -34.59 1.25 16.94
C THR A 910 -35.25 0.06 17.63
N ALA A 911 -34.94 -1.16 17.20
CA ALA A 911 -35.39 -2.37 17.87
C ALA A 911 -34.83 -2.47 19.30
N LEU A 912 -33.54 -2.17 19.50
CA LEU A 912 -32.92 -2.14 20.84
C LEU A 912 -33.54 -1.08 21.77
N MET A 913 -33.85 0.12 21.26
CA MET A 913 -34.58 1.15 22.02
C MET A 913 -35.96 0.65 22.45
N LYS A 914 -36.70 -0.01 21.55
CA LYS A 914 -38.02 -0.60 21.87
C LYS A 914 -37.93 -1.73 22.89
N LEU A 915 -36.93 -2.61 22.79
CA LEU A 915 -36.68 -3.66 23.78
C LEU A 915 -36.39 -3.07 25.16
N PHE A 916 -35.57 -2.03 25.23
CA PHE A 916 -35.26 -1.34 26.49
C PHE A 916 -36.50 -0.71 27.13
N LEU A 917 -37.36 -0.06 26.35
CA LEU A 917 -38.59 0.57 26.84
C LEU A 917 -39.66 -0.43 27.28
N LEU A 918 -39.61 -1.67 26.79
CA LEU A 918 -40.63 -2.68 27.09
C LEU A 918 -40.62 -3.10 28.57
N LYS A 919 -39.45 -3.02 29.24
CA LYS A 919 -39.25 -3.43 30.65
C LYS A 919 -39.81 -4.83 30.92
N ASP A 920 -39.57 -5.75 29.97
CA ASP A 920 -40.02 -7.13 30.09
C ASP A 920 -39.15 -7.87 31.11
N LYS A 921 -39.79 -8.55 32.07
CA LYS A 921 -39.09 -9.22 33.16
C LYS A 921 -38.13 -10.32 32.70
N THR A 922 -38.40 -10.97 31.57
CA THR A 922 -37.51 -12.00 31.04
C THR A 922 -36.23 -11.37 30.49
N LEU A 923 -36.34 -10.22 29.82
CA LEU A 923 -35.20 -9.46 29.30
C LEU A 923 -34.42 -8.77 30.43
N GLU A 924 -35.09 -8.19 31.44
CA GLU A 924 -34.43 -7.53 32.58
C GLU A 924 -33.54 -8.48 33.39
N ASN A 925 -33.96 -9.73 33.54
CA ASN A 925 -33.22 -10.76 34.26
C ASN A 925 -32.27 -11.58 33.37
N LEU A 926 -32.18 -11.25 32.08
CA LEU A 926 -31.34 -11.97 31.14
C LEU A 926 -29.88 -11.53 31.30
N LEU A 927 -29.01 -12.45 31.69
CA LEU A 927 -27.57 -12.25 31.68
C LEU A 927 -27.02 -12.44 30.26
N VAL A 928 -26.20 -11.50 29.81
CA VAL A 928 -25.56 -11.46 28.49
C VAL A 928 -24.07 -11.23 28.62
N ILE A 929 -23.33 -11.57 27.56
CA ILE A 929 -21.86 -11.43 27.53
C ILE A 929 -21.48 -9.94 27.63
N GLY A 930 -20.79 -9.58 28.72
CA GLY A 930 -20.16 -8.26 28.87
C GLY A 930 -18.79 -8.24 28.23
N TYR A 931 -18.53 -7.20 27.43
CA TYR A 931 -17.21 -6.93 26.85
C TYR A 931 -16.66 -5.63 27.42
N ASN A 932 -15.43 -5.68 27.96
CA ASN A 932 -14.66 -4.54 28.42
C ASN A 932 -13.66 -4.12 27.32
N PRO A 933 -13.72 -2.89 26.78
CA PRO A 933 -12.80 -2.41 25.75
C PRO A 933 -11.33 -2.37 26.19
N SER A 934 -11.05 -2.37 27.49
CA SER A 934 -9.68 -2.21 28.04
C SER A 934 -8.81 -3.49 28.00
N HIS A 935 -9.17 -4.51 27.20
CA HIS A 935 -8.47 -5.79 27.07
C HIS A 935 -8.18 -6.57 28.37
N GLN A 936 -8.84 -6.24 29.48
CA GLN A 936 -8.81 -7.07 30.68
C GLN A 936 -9.86 -8.18 30.51
N ASN A 937 -9.40 -9.35 30.07
CA ASN A 937 -10.18 -10.59 29.91
C ASN A 937 -10.93 -10.98 31.19
N ILE A 938 -12.08 -10.36 31.42
CA ILE A 938 -13.08 -10.80 32.39
C ILE A 938 -14.39 -10.87 31.63
N ASN A 939 -14.75 -12.10 31.20
CA ASN A 939 -16.10 -12.44 30.76
C ASN A 939 -17.07 -12.22 31.93
N SER A 940 -17.43 -10.97 32.22
CA SER A 940 -18.44 -10.64 33.22
C SER A 940 -19.79 -10.65 32.54
N ASP A 941 -20.62 -11.65 32.85
CA ASP A 941 -22.03 -11.61 32.50
C ASP A 941 -22.67 -10.34 33.09
N VAL A 942 -23.35 -9.57 32.24
CA VAL A 942 -24.09 -8.34 32.62
C VAL A 942 -25.55 -8.49 32.25
N TYR A 943 -26.45 -7.80 32.95
CA TYR A 943 -27.85 -7.81 32.56
C TYR A 943 -28.06 -7.09 31.22
N ALA A 944 -28.90 -7.68 30.36
CA ALA A 944 -29.16 -7.19 29.00
C ALA A 944 -29.51 -5.69 28.91
N PRO A 945 -30.35 -5.12 29.81
CA PRO A 945 -30.65 -3.69 29.76
C PRO A 945 -29.42 -2.79 29.90
N PHE A 946 -28.42 -3.20 30.68
CA PHE A 946 -27.22 -2.40 30.91
C PHE A 946 -26.32 -2.39 29.68
N LYS A 947 -26.15 -3.56 29.03
CA LYS A 947 -25.39 -3.67 27.78
C LYS A 947 -26.09 -2.95 26.63
N ILE A 948 -27.41 -3.06 26.51
CA ILE A 948 -28.22 -2.31 25.53
C ILE A 948 -28.01 -0.80 25.73
N LEU A 949 -28.12 -0.32 26.97
CA LEU A 949 -27.97 1.10 27.28
C LEU A 949 -26.55 1.61 26.95
N SER A 950 -25.51 0.84 27.28
CA SER A 950 -24.11 1.16 26.95
C SER A 950 -23.91 1.29 25.43
N LEU A 951 -24.45 0.37 24.63
CA LEU A 951 -24.37 0.43 23.16
C LEU A 951 -25.11 1.64 22.58
N LEU A 952 -26.29 1.98 23.11
CA LEU A 952 -27.05 3.16 22.69
C LEU A 952 -26.29 4.48 22.97
N ILE A 953 -25.62 4.56 24.12
CA ILE A 953 -24.80 5.74 24.49
C ILE A 953 -23.60 5.88 23.54
N ARG A 954 -22.85 4.79 23.32
CA ARG A 954 -21.67 4.80 22.46
C ARG A 954 -22.03 5.08 21.00
N CYS A 955 -23.15 4.54 20.53
CA CYS A 955 -23.67 4.88 19.19
C CYS A 955 -23.95 6.38 19.06
N LEU A 956 -24.52 7.03 20.09
CA LEU A 956 -24.79 8.46 20.05
C LEU A 956 -23.48 9.27 19.95
N ASP A 957 -22.46 8.93 20.72
CA ASP A 957 -21.16 9.63 20.69
C ASP A 957 -20.47 9.47 19.31
N ASN A 958 -20.47 8.25 18.76
CA ASN A 958 -19.90 7.95 17.45
C ASN A 958 -20.61 8.69 16.29
N GLU A 959 -21.95 8.73 16.29
CA GLU A 959 -22.70 9.34 15.20
C GLU A 959 -22.77 10.88 15.30
N VAL A 960 -22.55 11.46 16.49
CA VAL A 960 -22.52 12.93 16.70
C VAL A 960 -21.13 13.54 16.45
N THR A 961 -20.07 12.74 16.56
CA THR A 961 -18.69 13.19 16.38
C THR A 961 -18.19 12.70 15.02
N PRO A 962 -18.59 13.33 13.88
CA PRO A 962 -17.89 13.07 12.64
C PRO A 962 -16.47 13.61 12.82
N HIS A 963 -15.47 12.75 12.69
CA HIS A 963 -14.08 13.19 12.59
C HIS A 963 -14.01 14.26 11.51
N THR A 964 -13.72 15.50 11.93
CA THR A 964 -13.13 16.48 11.03
C THR A 964 -11.84 15.85 10.51
N GLN A 965 -11.87 15.35 9.27
CA GLN A 965 -10.68 15.31 8.45
C GLN A 965 -10.17 16.75 8.33
N ASN A 966 -9.28 17.09 9.26
CA ASN A 966 -8.31 18.15 9.11
C ASN A 966 -6.98 17.49 9.50
N ASN A 967 -6.09 17.39 8.51
CA ASN A 967 -4.64 17.34 8.66
C ASN A 967 -4.16 17.92 10.00
N ASN A 968 -4.05 17.08 11.03
CA ASN A 968 -3.49 17.43 12.33
C ASN A 968 -2.69 16.26 12.89
N ASP A 969 -1.67 15.83 12.13
CA ASP A 969 -0.36 15.50 12.72
C ASP A 969 0.44 16.78 13.07
N ILE A 970 -0.23 17.93 13.11
CA ILE A 970 0.31 19.20 13.58
C ILE A 970 -0.42 19.55 14.88
N LYS A 971 0.06 18.98 16.00
CA LYS A 971 0.09 19.58 17.36
C LYS A 971 0.55 18.59 18.42
N GLN A 972 1.80 18.14 18.31
CA GLN A 972 2.65 17.89 19.48
C GLN A 972 4.07 18.30 19.10
N GLU A 973 4.36 19.60 19.16
CA GLU A 973 5.71 20.19 19.35
C GLU A 973 5.63 21.72 19.28
N ASP A 974 4.77 22.32 20.12
CA ASP A 974 4.79 23.77 20.31
C ASP A 974 4.54 24.10 21.79
N GLU A 975 5.40 23.54 22.65
CA GLU A 975 5.81 24.23 23.87
C GLU A 975 7.33 24.44 23.79
N ARG A 976 7.68 25.58 23.20
CA ARG A 976 8.98 26.23 23.38
C ARG A 976 9.19 26.45 24.88
N LEU A 977 10.06 25.66 25.50
CA LEU A 977 10.69 26.05 26.75
C LEU A 977 11.77 27.09 26.42
N GLU A 978 11.40 28.35 26.58
CA GLU A 978 12.37 29.43 26.79
C GLU A 978 13.18 29.11 28.05
N VAL A 979 14.50 29.20 27.91
CA VAL A 979 15.46 29.03 28.99
C VAL A 979 15.42 30.29 29.85
N GLU A 980 14.94 30.20 31.08
CA GLU A 980 15.41 31.06 32.16
C GLU A 980 15.67 30.21 33.42
N ASP A 981 16.85 30.47 33.98
CA ASP A 981 17.46 29.83 35.15
C ASP A 981 16.64 30.07 36.44
N ASP A 982 16.64 29.07 37.33
CA ASP A 982 16.89 29.18 38.78
C ASP A 982 16.13 28.11 39.60
N ASP A 983 16.93 27.15 40.10
CA ASP A 983 16.97 26.55 41.44
C ASP A 983 15.70 26.24 42.26
N ASP A 984 15.68 24.98 42.75
CA ASP A 984 15.14 24.45 44.01
C ASP A 984 13.60 24.35 44.22
N GLU A 985 13.02 23.15 44.10
CA GLU A 985 12.85 22.16 45.21
C GLU A 985 11.78 21.07 44.90
N VAL A 986 12.27 19.84 44.75
CA VAL A 986 11.76 18.50 45.10
C VAL A 986 10.29 18.31 45.56
N ILE A 987 9.51 17.47 44.83
CA ILE A 987 8.71 16.36 45.41
C ILE A 987 8.73 15.13 44.48
N LYS A 988 9.11 13.98 45.05
CA LYS A 988 9.16 12.62 44.46
C LYS A 988 7.78 12.05 44.09
N LYS A 989 7.72 11.18 43.08
CA LYS A 989 7.07 9.86 43.20
C LYS A 989 7.47 8.87 42.09
N ASP A 990 7.74 7.67 42.56
CA ASP A 990 8.17 6.46 41.87
C ASP A 990 7.14 5.85 40.91
N GLN A 991 7.69 5.04 39.98
CA GLN A 991 7.13 3.82 39.36
C GLN A 991 5.93 3.97 38.40
N PHE A 992 6.13 3.67 37.12
CA PHE A 992 5.87 2.34 36.53
C PHE A 992 6.47 2.29 35.11
N GLN A 993 7.50 1.45 34.98
CA GLN A 993 7.99 0.88 33.73
C GLN A 993 7.19 -0.40 33.50
N ASP A 994 6.67 -0.61 32.29
CA ASP A 994 6.57 -1.91 31.63
C ASP A 994 6.07 -1.69 30.20
N GLN A 995 7.04 -1.66 29.27
CA GLN A 995 6.82 -1.84 27.83
C GLN A 995 6.84 -3.34 27.55
N VAL A 996 5.85 -3.83 26.80
CA VAL A 996 5.90 -5.15 26.17
C VAL A 996 5.70 -4.93 24.67
N ASP A 997 6.80 -5.03 23.93
CA ASP A 997 6.81 -5.11 22.47
C ASP A 997 6.33 -6.49 22.03
N VAL A 998 5.36 -6.54 21.11
CA VAL A 998 4.91 -7.79 20.47
C VAL A 998 5.19 -7.70 18.98
N GLU A 999 6.07 -8.58 18.48
CA GLU A 999 6.37 -8.76 17.06
C GLU A 999 5.17 -9.38 16.33
N ILE A 1000 4.56 -8.64 15.40
CA ILE A 1000 3.30 -8.99 14.71
C ILE A 1000 3.49 -10.01 13.55
N GLU A 1001 4.72 -10.25 13.10
CA GLU A 1001 4.95 -11.04 11.86
C GLU A 1001 5.13 -12.55 12.06
N LYS A 1002 5.30 -13.06 13.29
CA LYS A 1002 5.48 -14.51 13.54
C LYS A 1002 4.17 -15.28 13.80
N ILE A 1003 3.02 -14.60 13.79
CA ILE A 1003 1.75 -15.20 14.23
C ILE A 1003 0.96 -15.86 13.07
N LYS A 1004 1.23 -15.51 11.79
CA LYS A 1004 0.36 -15.93 10.68
C LYS A 1004 0.50 -17.38 10.23
N ASP A 1005 1.67 -18.00 10.38
CA ASP A 1005 1.93 -19.34 9.81
C ASP A 1005 1.68 -20.49 10.80
N ASP A 1006 1.72 -20.23 12.12
CA ASP A 1006 1.47 -21.24 13.15
C ASP A 1006 -0.04 -21.43 13.46
N GLU A 1007 -0.90 -20.49 13.05
CA GLU A 1007 -2.32 -20.44 13.46
C GLU A 1007 -3.25 -21.41 12.72
N GLU A 1008 -3.00 -21.72 11.44
CA GLU A 1008 -3.88 -22.65 10.70
C GLU A 1008 -3.69 -24.11 11.12
N GLN A 1009 -2.48 -24.51 11.52
CA GLN A 1009 -2.20 -25.88 11.98
C GLN A 1009 -2.74 -26.15 13.39
N ASP A 1010 -2.65 -25.16 14.29
CA ASP A 1010 -3.03 -25.32 15.70
C ASP A 1010 -4.56 -25.39 15.91
N ILE A 1011 -5.34 -24.77 15.02
CA ILE A 1011 -6.80 -24.87 15.00
C ILE A 1011 -7.24 -26.27 14.58
N ALA A 1012 -6.61 -26.85 13.56
CA ALA A 1012 -6.95 -28.18 13.05
C ALA A 1012 -6.68 -29.30 14.08
N GLU A 1013 -5.56 -29.23 14.82
CA GLU A 1013 -5.23 -30.21 15.86
C GLU A 1013 -6.14 -30.10 17.10
N ARG A 1014 -6.63 -28.90 17.44
CA ARG A 1014 -7.64 -28.70 18.49
C ARG A 1014 -9.02 -29.28 18.15
N PHE A 1015 -9.37 -29.40 16.88
CA PHE A 1015 -10.62 -30.07 16.47
C PHE A 1015 -10.49 -31.60 16.45
N ALA A 1016 -9.29 -32.14 16.20
CA ALA A 1016 -9.05 -33.58 16.16
C ALA A 1016 -9.01 -34.26 17.56
N SER A 1017 -8.75 -33.49 18.62
CA SER A 1017 -8.50 -34.00 19.98
C SER A 1017 -9.73 -34.05 20.90
N LEU A 1018 -10.95 -33.84 20.39
CA LEU A 1018 -12.17 -33.96 21.19
C LEU A 1018 -12.56 -35.44 21.40
N ASP A 1019 -11.99 -36.05 22.45
CA ASP A 1019 -12.37 -37.37 22.94
C ASP A 1019 -13.85 -37.35 23.41
N PRO A 1020 -14.74 -38.25 22.92
CA PRO A 1020 -16.20 -38.17 23.15
C PRO A 1020 -16.68 -38.29 24.60
N LYS A 1021 -15.78 -38.41 25.58
CA LYS A 1021 -16.10 -38.69 26.99
C LYS A 1021 -16.02 -37.49 27.94
N GLU A 1022 -15.57 -36.32 27.50
CA GLU A 1022 -15.61 -35.10 28.33
C GLU A 1022 -16.82 -34.21 27.98
N LYS A 1023 -18.00 -34.60 28.46
CA LYS A 1023 -19.18 -33.71 28.48
C LYS A 1023 -19.19 -32.88 29.77
N LYS A 1024 -18.46 -31.75 29.77
CA LYS A 1024 -18.82 -30.57 30.55
C LYS A 1024 -19.35 -29.52 29.58
N ASP A 1025 -20.54 -28.98 29.83
CA ASP A 1025 -21.15 -27.91 29.05
C ASP A 1025 -20.18 -26.70 28.95
N LYS A 1026 -19.52 -26.54 27.81
CA LYS A 1026 -18.71 -25.36 27.50
C LYS A 1026 -19.64 -24.17 27.21
N GLY A 1027 -19.35 -22.99 27.76
CA GLY A 1027 -20.21 -21.81 27.68
C GLY A 1027 -20.28 -21.19 26.27
N LEU A 1028 -21.18 -20.23 26.01
CA LEU A 1028 -21.15 -19.47 24.74
C LEU A 1028 -19.83 -18.69 24.60
N ALA A 1029 -19.31 -18.20 25.71
CA ALA A 1029 -18.06 -17.46 25.79
C ALA A 1029 -16.84 -18.27 25.31
N ASP A 1030 -16.80 -19.58 25.58
CA ASP A 1030 -15.71 -20.47 25.13
C ASP A 1030 -15.79 -20.78 23.63
N LEU A 1031 -16.96 -20.59 23.01
CA LEU A 1031 -17.16 -20.79 21.57
C LEU A 1031 -16.64 -19.59 20.74
N GLU A 1032 -16.46 -18.45 21.41
CA GLU A 1032 -16.09 -17.13 20.86
C GLU A 1032 -14.66 -16.69 21.19
N THR A 1033 -13.83 -17.51 21.86
CA THR A 1033 -12.43 -17.17 22.24
C THR A 1033 -11.50 -16.86 21.05
N GLY A 1034 -11.91 -17.15 19.82
CA GLY A 1034 -11.24 -16.67 18.60
C GLY A 1034 -11.86 -15.40 17.98
N SER A 1035 -13.15 -15.15 18.20
CA SER A 1035 -13.83 -13.92 17.75
C SER A 1035 -13.41 -12.68 18.54
N THR A 1036 -12.92 -12.86 19.77
CA THR A 1036 -12.34 -11.77 20.58
C THR A 1036 -11.03 -11.23 20.02
N LEU A 1037 -10.27 -12.02 19.24
CA LEU A 1037 -9.04 -11.56 18.58
C LEU A 1037 -9.36 -10.64 17.38
N TYR A 1038 -10.38 -10.98 16.60
CA TYR A 1038 -10.93 -10.10 15.57
C TYR A 1038 -11.51 -8.80 16.15
N MET A 1039 -12.01 -8.85 17.37
CA MET A 1039 -12.46 -7.64 18.08
C MET A 1039 -11.28 -6.73 18.45
N SER A 1040 -10.07 -7.22 18.77
CA SER A 1040 -8.95 -6.33 19.10
C SER A 1040 -8.37 -5.56 17.91
N GLU A 1041 -8.31 -6.17 16.71
CA GLU A 1041 -7.75 -5.50 15.52
C GLU A 1041 -8.75 -4.59 14.79
N PHE A 1042 -10.06 -4.82 14.94
CA PHE A 1042 -11.12 -4.09 14.21
C PHE A 1042 -12.02 -3.21 15.10
N LEU A 1043 -11.79 -3.14 16.42
CA LEU A 1043 -12.52 -2.23 17.33
C LEU A 1043 -11.94 -0.83 17.42
N ASP A 1044 -10.93 -0.50 16.61
CA ASP A 1044 -10.71 0.91 16.34
C ASP A 1044 -11.94 1.40 15.56
N PHE A 1045 -12.87 2.06 16.26
CA PHE A 1045 -14.01 2.75 15.67
C PHE A 1045 -13.57 3.82 14.64
N ASN A 1046 -12.26 3.99 14.45
CA ASN A 1046 -11.57 4.85 13.51
C ASN A 1046 -11.25 4.19 12.14
N GLN A 1047 -11.62 2.92 11.91
CA GLN A 1047 -11.49 2.36 10.56
C GLN A 1047 -12.43 3.03 9.56
N GLU A 1048 -11.89 3.25 8.37
CA GLU A 1048 -12.42 4.04 7.26
C GLU A 1048 -13.95 3.98 7.08
N VAL A 1049 -14.55 5.15 6.89
CA VAL A 1049 -15.96 5.35 6.47
C VAL A 1049 -16.24 4.75 5.07
N GLY A 1050 -15.25 4.07 4.46
CA GLY A 1050 -15.30 3.50 3.12
C GLY A 1050 -15.93 2.10 3.00
N GLU A 1051 -16.03 1.31 4.07
CA GLU A 1051 -16.81 0.07 4.03
C GLU A 1051 -18.29 0.36 4.31
N GLU A 1052 -18.96 0.93 3.30
CA GLU A 1052 -20.41 0.93 3.21
C GLU A 1052 -20.91 -0.52 3.38
N CYS A 1053 -21.99 -0.70 4.15
CA CYS A 1053 -22.68 -1.99 4.17
C CYS A 1053 -22.98 -2.43 2.74
N ASP A 1054 -22.97 -3.74 2.49
CA ASP A 1054 -23.36 -4.30 1.22
C ASP A 1054 -24.61 -3.59 0.66
N GLU A 1055 -24.43 -2.91 -0.48
CA GLU A 1055 -25.42 -2.08 -1.16
C GLU A 1055 -26.76 -2.82 -1.29
N THR A 1056 -26.68 -4.14 -1.47
CA THR A 1056 -27.79 -5.07 -1.52
C THR A 1056 -28.79 -4.92 -0.36
N THR A 1057 -28.30 -4.81 0.88
CA THR A 1057 -29.15 -4.82 2.06
C THR A 1057 -29.91 -3.52 2.23
N GLU A 1058 -29.26 -2.40 1.92
CA GLU A 1058 -29.88 -1.08 1.96
C GLU A 1058 -30.91 -0.90 0.82
N GLU A 1059 -30.65 -1.47 -0.36
CA GLU A 1059 -31.62 -1.55 -1.45
C GLU A 1059 -32.89 -2.32 -1.05
N ASP A 1060 -32.74 -3.48 -0.38
CA ASP A 1060 -33.87 -4.29 0.06
C ASP A 1060 -34.74 -3.56 1.09
N LEU A 1061 -34.12 -2.86 2.04
CA LEU A 1061 -34.85 -2.03 3.00
C LEU A 1061 -35.63 -0.92 2.29
N THR A 1062 -35.04 -0.32 1.25
CA THR A 1062 -35.68 0.72 0.44
C THR A 1062 -36.87 0.17 -0.32
N TYR A 1063 -36.74 -1.01 -0.93
CA TYR A 1063 -37.85 -1.71 -1.59
C TYR A 1063 -38.99 -2.00 -0.62
N LEU A 1064 -38.65 -2.50 0.58
CA LEU A 1064 -39.61 -2.80 1.64
C LEU A 1064 -40.22 -1.55 2.30
N LYS A 1065 -39.80 -0.34 1.88
CA LYS A 1065 -40.23 0.95 2.44
C LYS A 1065 -40.08 0.97 3.96
N ASP A 1066 -38.95 0.46 4.45
CA ASP A 1066 -38.71 0.32 5.88
C ASP A 1066 -38.82 1.70 6.56
N PRO A 1067 -39.65 1.85 7.62
CA PRO A 1067 -39.83 3.13 8.30
C PRO A 1067 -38.52 3.67 8.90
N CYS A 1068 -37.53 2.82 9.13
CA CYS A 1068 -36.27 3.19 9.76
C CYS A 1068 -35.32 3.96 8.83
N LEU A 1069 -35.52 3.95 7.51
CA LEU A 1069 -34.62 4.62 6.55
C LEU A 1069 -34.59 6.14 6.71
N ASN A 1070 -35.73 6.73 7.08
CA ASN A 1070 -35.89 8.18 7.23
C ASN A 1070 -35.54 8.68 8.64
N ILE A 1071 -35.15 7.78 9.55
CA ILE A 1071 -34.78 8.15 10.92
C ILE A 1071 -33.39 8.79 10.90
N ASN A 1072 -33.29 10.00 11.46
CA ASN A 1072 -31.99 10.51 11.91
C ASN A 1072 -31.67 9.83 13.24
N LEU A 1073 -30.70 8.90 13.23
CA LEU A 1073 -30.38 8.08 14.39
C LEU A 1073 -29.96 8.92 15.60
N VAL A 1074 -29.20 10.00 15.37
CA VAL A 1074 -28.77 10.93 16.42
C VAL A 1074 -29.97 11.59 17.09
N ASP A 1075 -30.91 12.10 16.29
CA ASP A 1075 -32.10 12.77 16.82
C ASP A 1075 -33.00 11.78 17.57
N ALA A 1076 -33.18 10.57 17.03
CA ALA A 1076 -33.95 9.52 17.66
C ALA A 1076 -33.35 9.07 19.01
N LEU A 1077 -32.02 8.90 19.08
CA LEU A 1077 -31.32 8.58 20.32
C LEU A 1077 -31.41 9.73 21.33
N LYS A 1078 -31.24 10.98 20.91
CA LYS A 1078 -31.41 12.15 21.80
C LYS A 1078 -32.83 12.22 22.35
N GLU A 1079 -33.84 12.06 21.50
CA GLU A 1079 -35.24 12.04 21.91
C GLU A 1079 -35.51 10.89 22.89
N PHE A 1080 -35.00 9.69 22.60
CA PHE A 1080 -35.07 8.53 23.49
C PHE A 1080 -34.50 8.82 24.88
N PHE A 1081 -33.28 9.35 24.98
CA PHE A 1081 -32.66 9.68 26.27
C PHE A 1081 -33.38 10.82 27.00
N GLN A 1082 -33.80 11.87 26.28
CA GLN A 1082 -34.59 12.96 26.87
C GLN A 1082 -35.92 12.48 27.43
N ASN A 1083 -36.61 11.60 26.70
CA ASN A 1083 -37.85 10.98 27.16
C ASN A 1083 -37.63 10.11 28.40
N LEU A 1084 -36.52 9.35 28.48
CA LEU A 1084 -36.17 8.60 29.68
C LEU A 1084 -35.88 9.51 30.88
N VAL A 1085 -35.14 10.60 30.71
CA VAL A 1085 -34.87 11.58 31.78
C VAL A 1085 -36.16 12.23 32.28
N LYS A 1086 -37.12 12.49 31.37
CA LYS A 1086 -38.37 13.17 31.71
C LYS A 1086 -39.42 12.24 32.31
N ASN A 1087 -39.60 11.06 31.72
CA ASN A 1087 -40.74 10.18 32.02
C ASN A 1087 -40.36 8.99 32.93
N ASP A 1088 -39.10 8.56 32.93
CA ASP A 1088 -38.61 7.38 33.68
C ASP A 1088 -37.23 7.60 34.35
N PRO A 1089 -37.01 8.72 35.08
CA PRO A 1089 -35.70 9.08 35.61
C PRO A 1089 -35.15 8.06 36.62
N ASP A 1090 -36.01 7.44 37.44
CA ASP A 1090 -35.59 6.47 38.44
C ASP A 1090 -35.04 5.19 37.82
N TYR A 1091 -35.66 4.73 36.73
CA TYR A 1091 -35.21 3.55 36.00
C TYR A 1091 -33.90 3.84 35.26
N LEU A 1092 -33.80 5.00 34.60
CA LEU A 1092 -32.54 5.43 33.97
C LEU A 1092 -31.42 5.55 35.00
N LYS A 1093 -31.68 6.17 36.17
CA LYS A 1093 -30.72 6.29 37.27
C LYS A 1093 -30.30 4.92 37.82
N PHE A 1094 -31.23 3.98 37.93
CA PHE A 1094 -30.91 2.60 38.31
C PHE A 1094 -29.99 1.93 37.29
N CYS A 1095 -30.29 2.03 35.99
CA CYS A 1095 -29.46 1.45 34.94
C CYS A 1095 -28.06 2.10 34.90
N LEU A 1096 -27.97 3.44 34.91
CA LEU A 1096 -26.69 4.17 34.84
C LEU A 1096 -25.74 3.83 35.99
N LYS A 1097 -26.25 3.53 37.19
CA LYS A 1097 -25.40 3.10 38.33
C LYS A 1097 -24.65 1.79 38.07
N ASN A 1098 -25.11 0.98 37.12
CA ASN A 1098 -24.53 -0.30 36.75
C ASN A 1098 -23.66 -0.21 35.48
N LEU A 1099 -23.46 0.98 34.92
CA LEU A 1099 -22.59 1.22 33.75
C LEU A 1099 -21.21 1.74 34.20
N LEU A 1100 -20.24 1.66 33.28
CA LEU A 1100 -18.91 2.24 33.46
C LEU A 1100 -18.99 3.77 33.53
N LYS A 1101 -18.09 4.39 34.31
CA LYS A 1101 -18.01 5.85 34.41
C LYS A 1101 -17.78 6.53 33.05
N GLU A 1102 -17.02 5.88 32.17
CA GLU A 1102 -16.77 6.33 30.81
C GLU A 1102 -18.08 6.49 30.02
N ASP A 1103 -18.94 5.46 30.00
CA ASP A 1103 -20.23 5.52 29.30
C ASP A 1103 -21.12 6.64 29.87
N ILE A 1104 -21.13 6.83 31.20
CA ILE A 1104 -21.89 7.92 31.83
C ILE A 1104 -21.37 9.29 31.36
N ASN A 1105 -20.04 9.46 31.32
CA ASN A 1105 -19.41 10.69 30.86
C ASN A 1105 -19.75 10.97 29.39
N LEU A 1106 -19.77 9.95 28.52
CA LEU A 1106 -20.19 10.09 27.11
C LEU A 1106 -21.62 10.60 27.01
N LEU A 1107 -22.56 10.01 27.76
CA LEU A 1107 -23.95 10.46 27.76
C LEU A 1107 -24.10 11.91 28.25
N GLN A 1108 -23.35 12.31 29.28
CA GLN A 1108 -23.39 13.66 29.85
C GLN A 1108 -22.91 14.75 28.89
N LYS A 1109 -22.11 14.43 27.87
CA LYS A 1109 -21.74 15.38 26.80
C LYS A 1109 -22.98 15.89 26.06
N TYR A 1110 -24.00 15.05 25.88
CA TYR A 1110 -25.13 15.33 25.00
C TYR A 1110 -26.47 15.51 25.73
N ILE A 1111 -26.64 14.87 26.90
CA ILE A 1111 -27.89 14.86 27.65
C ILE A 1111 -27.64 15.34 29.08
N LYS A 1112 -28.39 16.35 29.51
CA LYS A 1112 -28.33 16.85 30.90
C LYS A 1112 -29.07 15.88 31.84
N LEU A 1113 -28.31 15.23 32.71
CA LEU A 1113 -28.84 14.38 33.80
C LEU A 1113 -29.07 15.26 35.03
N ASN A 1114 -30.32 15.45 35.46
CA ASN A 1114 -30.68 16.36 36.56
C ASN A 1114 -30.75 15.66 37.94
N PHE A 1115 -29.99 14.58 38.16
CA PHE A 1115 -30.16 13.71 39.35
C PHE A 1115 -28.88 13.05 39.86
#